data_AF-A0AAD8ZKB0-F1
#
_entry.id   AF-A0AAD8ZKB0-F1
#
_cell.length_a   1.000
_cell.length_b   1.000
_cell.length_c   1.000
_cell.angle_alpha   90.00
_cell.angle_beta   90.00
_cell.angle_gamma   90.00
#
_symmetry.space_group_name_H-M   'P 1'
#
loop_
_entity.id
_entity.type
_entity.pdbx_description
1 polymer ?
#
loop_
_entity_poly.entity_id
_entity_poly.type
_entity_poly.pdbx_seq_one_letter_code
_entity_poly.pdbx_strand_id
1 'polypeptide(L)'
;MSEVSLCQARATVMMYDDTSKRWVPAGTGAQSLSRVHIFQNPSNNSFRVVGRKLQADQQVVINCPLMKGIKYNQATPNFHQWRDTRQVWGLNFSSREEAMQFATTMLQALDVLSGMAGPPKPAYNGPSLEEQQRMQERERQEMERQELERQELERQRQAAAPPPAPAPPPVVAAPPAPAGVPSAPGPPPPPAPPPPPPPTGGAPPAPPPPPSGGGGGFGGGGGDGGLASALSGAKLRKVAKDESGAAPPAPRESPQSSGGGGGGGGLMGEMSALLAKRRKATDNPVVKKEENNDDSASSDSKSGDRTPETTKKPWEKSGSIRTNCTPKGLEKSPTTAPASLTRVRPASSASDTAPKESFDSEKLKQEILEEMRKELQKVKDDIIGVQLQKRSIEILPIIATMAFSAFRLTAVCVILVFMLFLASFGTSYPLPDGTDISEVRAPIEYFRVRFSWHNVSCQLCKVLFTVVDIALLSDTNTEHVAHAIGEACIHLHLSEEKVCMEITELFRDDFIRALQESFLWPSEACALLLGPNCGHFDIYAPWNVTLPRVPKPPVMPPKPPKPGSPRSRVLFLTDIHWDAEYSMDSSANCKEPLCCRKGSSKASWRQRGAGYWGTYSNCDIPLHTIENLLQNVAKAGPWDWVYWTGDIPAHNVWSQTRVQQLNELTTISRLVRKYLGAGIAVYPAVGNHESTPVNSFPPPFVHGNRSSHWLYDTMAEEWSPWLPAQALPTLRQGGFYTAQVQPGLRVVSLNMNFCARENYWLMVNSTDPANQLQWLVHILQEAENMGEKVHIIGHIPPGLCLSSWSWNYYHIVNRYESTITGQFFGHTHLDEFQMFYDEETMTRPVGVAYIAPSVTTFIDLNPGYRVYYIDGNYNGSSRLVLDHETFILNLTLANGYGDGSSSFTNPDPNPAWTLLYRASEVYGGPALLPSDWAALTQAFLTNDRLFQHFWYFRHKGHMSESCQGTCKSMIICFLRSGRYDLLKQCDLLGAAGGRAVRSVRKSLC
;
A
#
# COMPACT_ATOMS: atom_id res chain seq x y z
N MET A 1 -49.10 17.97 -1.56
CA MET A 1 -47.82 17.36 -1.99
C MET A 1 -46.77 18.45 -1.92
N SER A 2 -45.60 18.17 -1.34
CA SER A 2 -44.50 19.14 -1.19
C SER A 2 -43.54 19.10 -2.37
N GLU A 3 -42.79 20.18 -2.54
CA GLU A 3 -41.64 20.22 -3.45
C GLU A 3 -40.50 19.34 -2.90
N VAL A 4 -39.72 18.74 -3.80
CA VAL A 4 -38.61 17.84 -3.46
C VAL A 4 -37.29 18.57 -3.68
N SER A 5 -36.39 18.55 -2.69
CA SER A 5 -35.03 19.07 -2.83
C SER A 5 -34.18 18.06 -3.62
N LEU A 6 -33.70 18.44 -4.81
CA LEU A 6 -32.84 17.59 -5.63
C LEU A 6 -31.35 17.67 -5.24
N CYS A 7 -30.90 18.83 -4.76
CA CYS A 7 -29.57 19.00 -4.17
C CYS A 7 -29.58 20.11 -3.11
N GLN A 8 -28.55 20.11 -2.26
CA GLN A 8 -28.28 21.15 -1.27
C GLN A 8 -26.80 21.50 -1.33
N ALA A 9 -26.47 22.79 -1.37
CA ALA A 9 -25.11 23.32 -1.29
C ALA A 9 -25.05 24.50 -0.32
N ARG A 10 -23.87 24.82 0.19
CA ARG A 10 -23.60 26.05 0.95
C ARG A 10 -22.89 27.05 0.05
N ALA A 11 -23.41 28.28 -0.01
CA ALA A 11 -22.87 29.34 -0.83
C ALA A 11 -23.20 30.72 -0.26
N THR A 12 -22.35 31.70 -0.52
CA THR A 12 -22.73 33.11 -0.42
C THR A 12 -23.55 33.48 -1.65
N VAL A 13 -24.77 33.98 -1.45
CA VAL A 13 -25.66 34.42 -2.53
C VAL A 13 -25.36 35.89 -2.84
N MET A 14 -25.10 36.17 -4.11
CA MET A 14 -24.74 37.48 -4.64
C MET A 14 -25.72 37.91 -5.73
N MET A 15 -25.95 39.21 -5.84
CA MET A 15 -26.68 39.87 -6.92
C MET A 15 -25.70 40.79 -7.66
N TYR A 16 -25.77 40.84 -8.99
CA TYR A 16 -25.06 41.87 -9.74
C TYR A 16 -25.89 43.16 -9.74
N ASP A 17 -25.29 44.26 -9.28
CA ASP A 17 -25.88 45.59 -9.38
C ASP A 17 -25.41 46.23 -10.70
N ASP A 18 -26.31 46.30 -11.69
CA ASP A 18 -26.05 46.91 -12.99
C ASP A 18 -25.74 48.43 -12.88
N THR A 19 -26.06 49.10 -11.75
CA THR A 19 -25.76 50.54 -11.54
C THR A 19 -24.33 50.79 -11.05
N SER A 20 -23.86 50.07 -10.03
CA SER A 20 -22.46 50.15 -9.54
C SER A 20 -21.52 49.10 -10.17
N LYS A 21 -22.01 48.33 -11.14
CA LYS A 21 -21.28 47.33 -11.97
C LYS A 21 -20.51 46.27 -11.19
N ARG A 22 -20.98 45.92 -9.99
CA ARG A 22 -20.31 45.00 -9.06
C ARG A 22 -21.28 43.99 -8.46
N TRP A 23 -20.72 42.91 -7.93
CA TRP A 23 -21.45 41.95 -7.11
C TRP A 23 -21.69 42.52 -5.70
N VAL A 24 -22.93 42.42 -5.23
CA VAL A 24 -23.34 42.77 -3.86
C VAL A 24 -23.99 41.56 -3.18
N PRO A 25 -23.81 41.34 -1.86
CA PRO A 25 -24.47 40.23 -1.17
C PRO A 25 -26.01 40.35 -1.21
N ALA A 26 -26.69 39.21 -1.24
CA ALA A 26 -28.15 39.16 -1.21
C ALA A 26 -28.71 39.20 0.22
N GLY A 27 -29.82 39.91 0.40
CA GLY A 27 -30.48 40.13 1.69
C GLY A 27 -29.86 41.25 2.54
N THR A 28 -30.36 41.41 3.76
CA THR A 28 -29.95 42.48 4.69
C THR A 28 -28.82 42.03 5.63
N GLY A 29 -27.98 42.96 6.06
CA GLY A 29 -26.87 42.71 6.98
C GLY A 29 -25.60 42.19 6.31
N ALA A 30 -24.65 41.72 7.12
CA ALA A 30 -23.34 41.27 6.64
C ALA A 30 -23.41 40.08 5.68
N GLN A 31 -22.37 39.94 4.85
CA GLN A 31 -22.17 38.80 3.96
C GLN A 31 -22.06 37.50 4.79
N SER A 32 -22.88 36.51 4.47
CA SER A 32 -22.95 35.26 5.22
C SER A 32 -23.30 34.06 4.33
N LEU A 33 -22.80 32.88 4.72
CA LEU A 33 -23.12 31.63 4.04
C LEU A 33 -24.62 31.32 4.15
N SER A 34 -25.20 30.92 3.03
CA SER A 34 -26.57 30.48 2.89
C SER A 34 -26.62 29.00 2.51
N ARG A 35 -27.65 28.30 2.98
CA ARG A 35 -28.01 26.97 2.48
C ARG A 35 -28.88 27.16 1.25
N VAL A 36 -28.41 26.69 0.10
CA VAL A 36 -29.06 26.83 -1.21
C VAL A 36 -29.50 25.46 -1.71
N HIS A 37 -30.75 25.36 -2.14
CA HIS A 37 -31.36 24.15 -2.67
C HIS A 37 -31.84 24.36 -4.10
N ILE A 38 -31.83 23.29 -4.90
CA ILE A 38 -32.64 23.21 -6.12
C ILE A 38 -33.87 22.36 -5.78
N PHE A 39 -35.05 22.96 -5.82
CA PHE A 39 -36.33 22.28 -5.62
C PHE A 39 -36.97 21.95 -6.96
N GLN A 40 -37.63 20.79 -7.03
CA GLN A 40 -38.55 20.41 -8.10
C GLN A 40 -39.96 20.26 -7.55
N ASN A 41 -40.95 20.79 -8.27
CA ASN A 41 -42.36 20.46 -8.09
C ASN A 41 -42.75 19.38 -9.12
N PRO A 42 -42.90 18.11 -8.72
CA PRO A 42 -43.18 17.03 -9.67
C PRO A 42 -44.59 17.11 -10.30
N SER A 43 -45.53 17.86 -9.70
CA SER A 43 -46.91 17.97 -10.20
C SER A 43 -47.05 18.84 -11.46
N ASN A 44 -46.10 19.73 -11.71
CA ASN A 44 -46.05 20.58 -12.92
C ASN A 44 -44.66 20.61 -13.59
N ASN A 45 -43.74 19.77 -13.12
CA ASN A 45 -42.33 19.69 -13.53
C ASN A 45 -41.59 21.05 -13.56
N SER A 46 -41.94 21.96 -12.65
CA SER A 46 -41.22 23.24 -12.47
C SER A 46 -40.09 23.10 -11.45
N PHE A 47 -39.06 23.94 -11.59
CA PHE A 47 -37.88 23.93 -10.73
C PHE A 47 -37.62 25.34 -10.18
N ARG A 48 -37.03 25.45 -8.98
CA ARG A 48 -36.60 26.74 -8.41
C ARG A 48 -35.38 26.63 -7.50
N VAL A 49 -34.52 27.64 -7.55
CA VAL A 49 -33.37 27.79 -6.65
C VAL A 49 -33.80 28.60 -5.43
N VAL A 50 -33.59 28.05 -4.23
CA VAL A 50 -34.01 28.68 -2.96
C VAL A 50 -32.84 28.70 -1.99
N GLY A 51 -32.44 29.89 -1.55
CA GLY A 51 -31.35 30.10 -0.59
C GLY A 51 -31.83 30.79 0.67
N ARG A 52 -31.43 30.27 1.83
CA ARG A 52 -31.66 30.90 3.15
C ARG A 52 -30.35 31.10 3.88
N LYS A 53 -30.16 32.26 4.53
CA LYS A 53 -29.00 32.51 5.40
C LYS A 53 -28.91 31.44 6.50
N LEU A 54 -27.70 31.02 6.85
CA LEU A 54 -27.44 30.11 7.98
C LEU A 54 -27.46 30.82 9.35
N GLN A 55 -27.89 32.09 9.40
CA GLN A 55 -28.06 32.88 10.60
C GLN A 55 -29.43 32.60 11.25
N ALA A 56 -29.62 33.05 12.49
CA ALA A 56 -30.78 32.72 13.33
C ALA A 56 -32.13 33.22 12.76
N ASP A 57 -32.11 34.15 11.82
CA ASP A 57 -33.28 34.70 11.11
C ASP A 57 -33.74 33.82 9.92
N GLN A 58 -32.88 32.91 9.42
CA GLN A 58 -33.09 32.10 8.22
C GLN A 58 -33.60 32.89 6.98
N GLN A 59 -33.21 34.16 6.83
CA GLN A 59 -33.72 35.03 5.77
C GLN A 59 -33.57 34.39 4.38
N VAL A 60 -34.68 34.35 3.63
CA VAL A 60 -34.67 33.91 2.22
C VAL A 60 -33.99 34.99 1.38
N VAL A 61 -32.86 34.65 0.77
CA VAL A 61 -32.01 35.57 -0.01
C VAL A 61 -32.07 35.34 -1.51
N ILE A 62 -32.52 34.16 -1.94
CA ILE A 62 -32.87 33.88 -3.33
C ILE A 62 -34.09 32.93 -3.36
N ASN A 63 -35.01 33.21 -4.26
CA ASN A 63 -36.14 32.37 -4.61
C ASN A 63 -36.41 32.53 -6.12
N CYS A 64 -35.54 31.94 -6.92
CA CYS A 64 -35.52 32.11 -8.38
C CYS A 64 -36.20 30.91 -9.05
N PRO A 65 -37.35 31.06 -9.73
CA PRO A 65 -37.85 30.00 -10.60
C PRO A 65 -36.85 29.76 -11.75
N LEU A 66 -36.74 28.51 -12.19
CA LEU A 66 -35.96 28.15 -13.37
C LEU A 66 -36.91 28.03 -14.56
N MET A 67 -36.53 28.67 -15.67
CA MET A 67 -37.30 28.75 -16.91
C MET A 67 -36.45 28.26 -18.08
N LYS A 68 -37.10 27.71 -19.10
CA LYS A 68 -36.44 27.25 -20.34
C LYS A 68 -35.64 28.39 -20.97
N GLY A 69 -34.36 28.14 -21.28
CA GLY A 69 -33.46 29.11 -21.91
C GLY A 69 -32.64 29.99 -20.96
N ILE A 70 -32.72 29.81 -19.64
CA ILE A 70 -31.76 30.43 -18.70
C ILE A 70 -30.34 29.96 -19.05
N LYS A 71 -29.43 30.91 -19.25
CA LYS A 71 -28.00 30.63 -19.44
C LYS A 71 -27.30 30.58 -18.08
N TYR A 72 -26.94 29.38 -17.66
CA TYR A 72 -26.09 29.11 -16.50
C TYR A 72 -24.62 29.08 -16.93
N ASN A 73 -23.73 29.72 -16.16
CA ASN A 73 -22.31 29.80 -16.45
C ASN A 73 -21.47 29.49 -15.21
N GLN A 74 -20.48 28.60 -15.36
CA GLN A 74 -19.51 28.27 -14.32
C GLN A 74 -18.28 29.17 -14.51
N ALA A 75 -18.32 30.39 -13.96
CA ALA A 75 -17.34 31.44 -14.24
C ALA A 75 -15.98 31.18 -13.57
N THR A 76 -15.97 30.53 -12.41
CA THR A 76 -14.80 29.86 -11.82
C THR A 76 -15.27 28.54 -11.18
N PRO A 77 -14.38 27.61 -10.77
CA PRO A 77 -14.77 26.34 -10.14
C PRO A 77 -15.63 26.47 -8.86
N ASN A 78 -15.62 27.63 -8.21
CA ASN A 78 -16.40 27.91 -7.00
C ASN A 78 -17.38 29.10 -7.16
N PHE A 79 -17.41 29.78 -8.33
CA PHE A 79 -18.31 30.91 -8.59
C PHE A 79 -19.15 30.69 -9.85
N HIS A 80 -20.44 30.41 -9.66
CA HIS A 80 -21.39 30.14 -10.75
C HIS A 80 -22.46 31.23 -10.82
N GLN A 81 -22.91 31.58 -12.02
CA GLN A 81 -23.82 32.69 -12.26
C GLN A 81 -24.88 32.39 -13.32
N TRP A 82 -26.05 33.03 -13.22
CA TRP A 82 -27.09 33.02 -14.25
C TRP A 82 -27.92 34.31 -14.22
N ARG A 83 -28.55 34.66 -15.34
CA ARG A 83 -29.48 35.79 -15.42
C ARG A 83 -30.92 35.29 -15.46
N ASP A 84 -31.74 35.75 -14.53
CA ASP A 84 -33.19 35.73 -14.60
C ASP A 84 -33.71 37.06 -15.19
N THR A 85 -34.97 37.08 -15.59
CA THR A 85 -35.76 38.21 -16.09
C THR A 85 -35.61 39.53 -15.30
N ARG A 86 -35.27 39.46 -14.00
CA ARG A 86 -35.15 40.64 -13.12
C ARG A 86 -33.76 40.88 -12.53
N GLN A 87 -32.89 39.88 -12.50
CA GLN A 87 -31.66 39.92 -11.70
C GLN A 87 -30.61 38.94 -12.25
N VAL A 88 -29.32 39.31 -12.18
CA VAL A 88 -28.22 38.32 -12.29
C VAL A 88 -27.89 37.80 -10.89
N TRP A 89 -27.93 36.48 -10.75
CA TRP A 89 -27.57 35.77 -9.54
C TRP A 89 -26.16 35.19 -9.68
N GLY A 90 -25.41 35.22 -8.57
CA GLY A 90 -24.12 34.59 -8.42
C GLY A 90 -24.07 33.79 -7.12
N LEU A 91 -23.47 32.60 -7.16
CA LEU A 91 -23.24 31.76 -5.98
C LEU A 91 -21.74 31.54 -5.83
N ASN A 92 -21.18 31.99 -4.70
CA ASN A 92 -19.81 31.67 -4.30
C ASN A 92 -19.85 30.51 -3.27
N PHE A 93 -19.54 29.30 -3.72
CA PHE A 93 -19.67 28.07 -2.93
C PHE A 93 -18.56 27.89 -1.90
N SER A 94 -18.85 27.22 -0.78
CA SER A 94 -17.82 26.92 0.23
C SER A 94 -16.83 25.82 -0.18
N SER A 95 -17.19 24.95 -1.12
CA SER A 95 -16.27 23.97 -1.70
C SER A 95 -16.52 23.74 -3.19
N ARG A 96 -15.53 23.19 -3.90
CA ARG A 96 -15.60 22.86 -5.33
C ARG A 96 -16.56 21.70 -5.59
N GLU A 97 -16.70 20.80 -4.63
CA GLU A 97 -17.57 19.62 -4.66
C GLU A 97 -19.04 20.05 -4.53
N GLU A 98 -19.35 20.97 -3.60
CA GLU A 98 -20.67 21.60 -3.49
C GLU A 98 -21.04 22.35 -4.78
N ALA A 99 -20.08 23.07 -5.37
CA ALA A 99 -20.25 23.79 -6.63
C ALA A 99 -20.55 22.85 -7.80
N MET A 100 -19.77 21.77 -7.94
CA MET A 100 -19.89 20.78 -9.01
C MET A 100 -21.19 19.95 -8.89
N GLN A 101 -21.59 19.59 -7.67
CA GLN A 101 -22.88 18.93 -7.42
C GLN A 101 -24.05 19.85 -7.80
N PHE A 102 -24.03 21.12 -7.35
CA PHE A 102 -25.05 22.10 -7.70
C PHE A 102 -25.12 22.33 -9.22
N ALA A 103 -23.97 22.48 -9.89
CA ALA A 103 -23.91 22.63 -11.34
C ALA A 103 -24.50 21.43 -12.10
N THR A 104 -24.22 20.21 -11.65
CA THR A 104 -24.75 18.99 -12.25
C THR A 104 -26.28 18.95 -12.17
N THR A 105 -26.85 19.21 -10.99
CA THR A 105 -28.32 19.25 -10.80
C THR A 105 -28.97 20.44 -11.52
N MET A 106 -28.31 21.59 -11.58
CA MET A 106 -28.78 22.79 -12.30
C MET A 106 -28.87 22.54 -13.81
N LEU A 107 -27.84 21.92 -14.42
CA LEU A 107 -27.84 21.58 -15.84
C LEU A 107 -28.94 20.55 -16.16
N GLN A 108 -29.05 19.48 -15.36
CA GLN A 108 -30.13 18.48 -15.51
C GLN A 108 -31.53 19.10 -15.44
N ALA A 109 -31.78 20.05 -14.53
CA ALA A 109 -33.04 20.78 -14.46
C ALA A 109 -33.31 21.62 -15.73
N LEU A 110 -32.26 22.24 -16.30
CA LEU A 110 -32.37 23.02 -17.54
C LEU A 110 -32.57 22.15 -18.79
N ASP A 111 -31.99 20.95 -18.86
CA ASP A 111 -32.20 19.98 -19.94
C ASP A 111 -33.64 19.44 -19.95
N VAL A 112 -34.17 19.14 -18.75
CA VAL A 112 -35.55 18.71 -18.54
C VAL A 112 -36.54 19.83 -18.92
N LEU A 113 -36.28 21.07 -18.48
CA LEU A 113 -37.05 22.25 -18.90
C LEU A 113 -36.92 22.54 -20.41
N SER A 114 -35.81 22.13 -21.03
CA SER A 114 -35.60 22.27 -22.47
C SER A 114 -36.31 21.18 -23.28
N GLY A 115 -36.64 20.04 -22.67
CA GLY A 115 -37.26 18.88 -23.31
C GLY A 115 -36.27 17.93 -23.98
N MET A 116 -34.99 17.97 -23.60
CA MET A 116 -33.93 17.10 -24.14
C MET A 116 -33.63 15.86 -23.27
N ALA A 117 -34.20 15.80 -22.06
CA ALA A 117 -34.03 14.69 -21.12
C ALA A 117 -35.37 14.26 -20.50
N GLY A 118 -35.45 12.98 -20.11
CA GLY A 118 -36.55 12.46 -19.27
C GLY A 118 -36.48 13.02 -17.84
N PRO A 119 -37.53 12.86 -17.02
CA PRO A 119 -37.61 13.43 -15.68
C PRO A 119 -36.43 12.97 -14.80
N PRO A 120 -35.87 13.86 -13.96
CA PRO A 120 -34.67 13.56 -13.19
C PRO A 120 -34.98 12.51 -12.12
N LYS A 121 -34.07 11.57 -11.93
CA LYS A 121 -34.15 10.63 -10.79
C LYS A 121 -33.89 11.43 -9.51
N PRO A 122 -34.70 11.28 -8.44
CA PRO A 122 -34.41 11.91 -7.16
C PRO A 122 -33.08 11.37 -6.63
N ALA A 123 -32.26 12.26 -6.06
CA ALA A 123 -31.12 11.87 -5.25
C ALA A 123 -31.60 11.08 -4.02
N TYR A 124 -30.71 10.28 -3.44
CA TYR A 124 -31.03 9.38 -2.33
C TYR A 124 -31.40 10.20 -1.06
N ASN A 125 -32.69 10.37 -0.81
CA ASN A 125 -33.18 11.05 0.39
C ASN A 125 -32.78 10.25 1.64
N GLY A 126 -32.29 10.94 2.67
CA GLY A 126 -32.23 10.37 4.02
C GLY A 126 -33.64 10.09 4.56
N PRO A 127 -33.75 9.23 5.59
CA PRO A 127 -35.05 8.82 6.14
C PRO A 127 -35.87 10.01 6.63
N SER A 128 -37.18 9.91 6.45
CA SER A 128 -38.15 10.95 6.80
C SER A 128 -38.26 11.19 8.30
N LEU A 129 -38.85 12.32 8.71
CA LEU A 129 -39.06 12.66 10.12
C LEU A 129 -39.90 11.60 10.88
N GLU A 130 -40.87 10.97 10.23
CA GLU A 130 -41.61 9.85 10.84
C GLU A 130 -40.77 8.57 10.95
N GLU A 131 -39.87 8.31 10.01
CA GLU A 131 -38.94 7.18 10.10
C GLU A 131 -37.90 7.40 11.19
N GLN A 132 -37.42 8.64 11.37
CA GLN A 132 -36.55 9.00 12.50
C GLN A 132 -37.27 8.81 13.84
N GLN A 133 -38.55 9.17 13.94
CA GLN A 133 -39.36 8.90 15.14
C GLN A 133 -39.55 7.38 15.37
N ARG A 134 -39.93 6.61 14.34
CA ARG A 134 -40.04 5.14 14.43
C ARG A 134 -38.71 4.44 14.72
N MET A 135 -37.58 5.06 14.36
CA MET A 135 -36.23 4.58 14.67
C MET A 135 -35.86 4.84 16.13
N GLN A 136 -36.06 6.08 16.63
CA GLN A 136 -35.86 6.41 18.05
C GLN A 136 -36.77 5.62 18.99
N GLU A 137 -37.99 5.30 18.56
CA GLU A 137 -38.94 4.49 19.32
C GLU A 137 -38.49 3.01 19.39
N ARG A 138 -37.87 2.48 18.33
CA ARG A 138 -37.19 1.18 18.35
C ARG A 138 -35.93 1.19 19.22
N GLU A 139 -35.08 2.20 19.10
CA GLU A 139 -33.86 2.34 19.92
C GLU A 139 -34.22 2.40 21.42
N ARG A 140 -35.32 3.07 21.80
CA ARG A 140 -35.87 3.00 23.17
C ARG A 140 -36.27 1.58 23.58
N GLN A 141 -37.04 0.89 22.75
CA GLN A 141 -37.50 -0.48 23.05
C GLN A 141 -36.35 -1.50 23.10
N GLU A 142 -35.26 -1.28 22.36
CA GLU A 142 -34.05 -2.10 22.42
C GLU A 142 -33.21 -1.76 23.66
N MET A 143 -33.11 -0.49 24.08
CA MET A 143 -32.46 -0.13 25.35
C MET A 143 -33.23 -0.64 26.57
N GLU A 144 -34.56 -0.49 26.64
CA GLU A 144 -35.35 -1.06 27.75
C GLU A 144 -35.21 -2.59 27.82
N ARG A 145 -35.13 -3.27 26.67
CA ARG A 145 -34.89 -4.71 26.61
C ARG A 145 -33.49 -5.08 27.12
N GLN A 146 -32.45 -4.37 26.69
CA GLN A 146 -31.08 -4.60 27.18
C GLN A 146 -30.91 -4.27 28.66
N GLU A 147 -31.66 -3.29 29.19
CA GLU A 147 -31.63 -2.94 30.62
C GLU A 147 -32.36 -3.99 31.47
N LEU A 148 -33.49 -4.53 31.01
CA LEU A 148 -34.15 -5.70 31.61
C LEU A 148 -33.23 -6.94 31.59
N GLU A 149 -32.61 -7.23 30.45
CA GLU A 149 -31.70 -8.37 30.28
C GLU A 149 -30.45 -8.23 31.18
N ARG A 150 -29.95 -7.00 31.37
CA ARG A 150 -28.93 -6.68 32.39
C ARG A 150 -29.41 -6.95 33.82
N GLN A 151 -30.60 -6.47 34.20
CA GLN A 151 -31.14 -6.68 35.55
C GLN A 151 -31.42 -8.16 35.85
N GLU A 152 -31.83 -8.94 34.85
CA GLU A 152 -31.98 -10.39 34.97
C GLU A 152 -30.63 -11.11 35.12
N LEU A 153 -29.62 -10.72 34.32
CA LEU A 153 -28.25 -11.24 34.46
C LEU A 153 -27.63 -10.86 35.83
N GLU A 154 -27.95 -9.69 36.36
CA GLU A 154 -27.48 -9.22 37.66
C GLU A 154 -28.20 -9.94 38.83
N ARG A 155 -29.50 -10.23 38.70
CA ARG A 155 -30.22 -11.17 39.60
C ARG A 155 -29.61 -12.57 39.57
N GLN A 156 -29.28 -13.09 38.40
CA GLN A 156 -28.62 -14.40 38.27
C GLN A 156 -27.23 -14.40 38.92
N ARG A 157 -26.45 -13.31 38.78
CA ARG A 157 -25.18 -13.11 39.49
C ARG A 157 -25.35 -13.09 41.01
N GLN A 158 -26.35 -12.39 41.55
CA GLN A 158 -26.62 -12.35 42.98
C GLN A 158 -27.09 -13.71 43.52
N ALA A 159 -27.88 -14.46 42.74
CA ALA A 159 -28.30 -15.82 43.09
C ALA A 159 -27.16 -16.88 43.04
N ALA A 160 -26.02 -16.55 42.41
CA ALA A 160 -24.86 -17.43 42.29
C ALA A 160 -23.75 -17.14 43.32
N ALA A 161 -23.94 -16.20 44.24
CA ALA A 161 -22.96 -15.88 45.28
C ALA A 161 -23.00 -16.88 46.45
N PRO A 162 -21.86 -17.40 46.94
CA PRO A 162 -21.83 -18.26 48.12
C PRO A 162 -22.14 -17.47 49.41
N PRO A 163 -22.75 -18.10 50.43
CA PRO A 163 -23.10 -17.43 51.68
C PRO A 163 -21.85 -17.05 52.51
N PRO A 164 -21.92 -15.97 53.31
CA PRO A 164 -20.80 -15.54 54.16
C PRO A 164 -20.52 -16.54 55.30
N ALA A 165 -19.25 -16.66 55.67
CA ALA A 165 -18.80 -17.51 56.78
C ALA A 165 -19.24 -16.93 58.15
N PRO A 166 -19.52 -17.78 59.15
CA PRO A 166 -19.92 -17.34 60.49
C PRO A 166 -18.77 -16.66 61.25
N ALA A 167 -19.12 -15.67 62.09
CA ALA A 167 -18.15 -14.92 62.89
C ALA A 167 -17.62 -15.73 64.11
N PRO A 168 -16.37 -15.49 64.53
CA PRO A 168 -15.81 -16.10 65.75
C PRO A 168 -16.41 -15.49 67.03
N PRO A 169 -16.42 -16.23 68.15
CA PRO A 169 -16.98 -15.76 69.42
C PRO A 169 -16.08 -14.71 70.11
N PRO A 170 -16.64 -13.83 70.94
CA PRO A 170 -15.89 -12.82 71.69
C PRO A 170 -15.12 -13.46 72.86
N VAL A 171 -13.92 -12.94 73.15
CA VAL A 171 -13.11 -13.32 74.33
C VAL A 171 -12.78 -12.06 75.13
N VAL A 172 -12.81 -12.18 76.46
CA VAL A 172 -12.80 -11.05 77.42
C VAL A 172 -11.38 -10.59 77.75
N ALA A 173 -11.20 -9.30 78.03
CA ALA A 173 -9.92 -8.69 78.39
C ALA A 173 -9.44 -9.04 79.81
N ALA A 174 -8.12 -9.10 80.01
CA ALA A 174 -7.44 -9.29 81.30
C ALA A 174 -6.10 -8.49 81.36
N PRO A 175 -5.55 -8.16 82.55
CA PRO A 175 -4.55 -7.08 82.75
C PRO A 175 -3.06 -7.53 82.77
N PRO A 176 -2.07 -6.61 82.87
CA PRO A 176 -0.67 -6.86 82.45
C PRO A 176 0.39 -6.99 83.58
N ALA A 177 1.67 -7.13 83.14
CA ALA A 177 2.96 -7.02 83.86
C ALA A 177 3.50 -8.31 84.56
N PRO A 178 4.81 -8.44 84.90
CA PRO A 178 5.98 -7.58 84.61
C PRO A 178 7.18 -8.33 83.93
N ALA A 179 8.38 -7.75 83.97
CA ALA A 179 9.58 -8.10 83.17
C ALA A 179 10.45 -9.29 83.66
N GLY A 180 11.32 -9.78 82.76
CA GLY A 180 12.44 -10.72 83.01
C GLY A 180 13.55 -10.56 81.95
N VAL A 181 14.79 -10.96 82.26
CA VAL A 181 16.02 -10.65 81.46
C VAL A 181 16.97 -11.89 81.39
N PRO A 182 18.18 -11.90 80.74
CA PRO A 182 18.38 -12.45 79.39
C PRO A 182 19.34 -13.66 79.27
N SER A 183 19.32 -14.34 78.12
CA SER A 183 20.42 -15.12 77.47
C SER A 183 19.85 -15.86 76.23
N ALA A 184 20.57 -16.21 75.16
CA ALA A 184 21.92 -15.91 74.63
C ALA A 184 21.86 -15.98 73.07
N PRO A 185 22.83 -15.46 72.28
CA PRO A 185 22.64 -15.26 70.84
C PRO A 185 22.86 -16.51 69.96
N GLY A 186 22.10 -16.60 68.85
CA GLY A 186 22.33 -17.55 67.76
C GLY A 186 23.32 -17.04 66.69
N PRO A 187 23.81 -17.92 65.80
CA PRO A 187 24.90 -17.62 64.87
C PRO A 187 24.49 -16.76 63.64
N PRO A 188 25.42 -16.01 63.04
CA PRO A 188 25.17 -15.17 61.87
C PRO A 188 25.15 -15.95 60.52
N PRO A 189 24.54 -15.37 59.47
CA PRO A 189 24.60 -15.90 58.10
C PRO A 189 25.99 -15.72 57.44
N PRO A 190 26.30 -16.47 56.36
CA PRO A 190 27.59 -16.42 55.69
C PRO A 190 27.85 -15.11 54.89
N PRO A 191 29.12 -14.71 54.68
CA PRO A 191 29.48 -13.46 54.01
C PRO A 191 29.41 -13.53 52.47
N ALA A 192 29.25 -12.35 51.85
CA ALA A 192 29.29 -12.15 50.40
C ALA A 192 30.73 -12.05 49.84
N PRO A 193 30.96 -12.35 48.54
CA PRO A 193 32.26 -12.19 47.90
C PRO A 193 32.68 -10.70 47.71
N PRO A 194 33.98 -10.39 47.65
CA PRO A 194 34.48 -9.01 47.61
C PRO A 194 34.49 -8.38 46.20
N PRO A 195 34.44 -7.03 46.09
CA PRO A 195 34.60 -6.31 44.84
C PRO A 195 36.08 -6.17 44.41
N PRO A 196 36.36 -5.90 43.12
CA PRO A 196 37.71 -5.60 42.63
C PRO A 196 38.22 -4.21 43.05
N PRO A 197 39.55 -3.99 43.12
CA PRO A 197 40.15 -2.75 43.61
C PRO A 197 40.15 -1.59 42.59
N PRO A 198 40.29 -0.33 43.04
CA PRO A 198 40.23 0.85 42.17
C PRO A 198 41.55 1.12 41.41
N PRO A 199 41.50 1.74 40.21
CA PRO A 199 42.69 2.21 39.52
C PRO A 199 43.28 3.46 40.21
N THR A 200 44.60 3.49 40.37
CA THR A 200 45.34 4.69 40.78
C THR A 200 45.92 5.41 39.57
N GLY A 201 46.01 6.74 39.63
CA GLY A 201 46.33 7.56 38.46
C GLY A 201 47.82 7.54 38.07
N GLY A 202 48.07 7.44 36.77
CA GLY A 202 49.38 7.63 36.15
C GLY A 202 49.22 8.11 34.70
N ALA A 203 50.01 9.11 34.29
CA ALA A 203 49.95 9.67 32.93
C ALA A 203 50.85 8.87 31.95
N PRO A 204 50.47 8.72 30.67
CA PRO A 204 51.29 8.04 29.68
C PRO A 204 52.46 8.93 29.19
N PRO A 205 53.69 8.40 29.06
CA PRO A 205 54.81 9.10 28.43
C PRO A 205 54.76 9.06 26.88
N ALA A 206 55.54 9.93 26.25
CA ALA A 206 55.58 10.12 24.79
C ALA A 206 56.39 9.05 24.03
N PRO A 207 56.14 8.83 22.72
CA PRO A 207 56.90 7.88 21.89
C PRO A 207 58.34 8.36 21.56
N PRO A 208 59.30 7.43 21.37
CA PRO A 208 60.71 7.74 21.09
C PRO A 208 61.01 8.09 19.60
N PRO A 209 62.17 8.73 19.32
CA PRO A 209 62.53 9.27 18.00
C PRO A 209 63.15 8.25 17.01
N PRO A 210 63.26 8.58 15.71
CA PRO A 210 63.71 7.65 14.67
C PRO A 210 65.24 7.54 14.51
N PRO A 211 65.78 6.34 14.18
CA PRO A 211 67.15 6.15 13.70
C PRO A 211 67.28 6.33 12.18
N SER A 212 68.50 6.60 11.70
CA SER A 212 68.79 6.90 10.28
C SER A 212 69.61 5.81 9.58
N GLY A 213 69.20 5.44 8.36
CA GLY A 213 70.07 5.06 7.24
C GLY A 213 70.77 3.69 7.19
N GLY A 214 70.93 3.15 5.97
CA GLY A 214 72.14 2.41 5.59
C GLY A 214 72.02 0.95 5.11
N GLY A 215 71.73 0.74 3.81
CA GLY A 215 72.11 -0.47 3.05
C GLY A 215 71.24 -1.74 3.23
N GLY A 216 71.16 -2.65 2.23
CA GLY A 216 71.62 -2.52 0.84
C GLY A 216 71.60 -3.84 0.02
N GLY A 217 70.89 -3.85 -1.11
CA GLY A 217 70.83 -4.97 -2.10
C GLY A 217 70.04 -6.21 -1.62
N PHE A 218 69.50 -7.10 -2.47
CA PHE A 218 69.21 -7.16 -3.92
C PHE A 218 67.90 -8.00 -4.06
N GLY A 219 67.07 -7.96 -5.11
CA GLY A 219 67.03 -7.14 -6.33
C GLY A 219 66.06 -7.74 -7.37
N GLY A 220 65.25 -6.90 -8.03
CA GLY A 220 64.33 -7.27 -9.13
C GLY A 220 62.95 -7.83 -8.73
N GLY A 221 61.85 -7.50 -9.40
CA GLY A 221 61.68 -6.45 -10.42
C GLY A 221 60.33 -6.48 -11.15
N GLY A 222 59.69 -5.31 -11.30
CA GLY A 222 58.49 -5.09 -12.13
C GLY A 222 57.14 -5.53 -11.53
N GLY A 223 56.04 -4.76 -11.60
CA GLY A 223 55.95 -3.35 -11.96
C GLY A 223 54.62 -2.97 -12.63
N ASP A 224 53.71 -2.34 -11.89
CA ASP A 224 52.86 -1.25 -12.40
C ASP A 224 52.20 -0.49 -11.23
N GLY A 225 51.93 0.82 -11.40
CA GLY A 225 51.41 1.68 -10.34
C GLY A 225 50.82 2.99 -10.85
N GLY A 226 49.48 3.11 -10.81
CA GLY A 226 48.74 4.16 -11.49
C GLY A 226 48.73 5.54 -10.82
N LEU A 227 48.78 6.57 -11.66
CA LEU A 227 48.57 8.00 -11.37
C LEU A 227 47.45 8.29 -10.36
N ALA A 228 47.82 8.70 -9.14
CA ALA A 228 46.92 9.35 -8.18
C ALA A 228 47.62 10.45 -7.32
N SER A 229 48.76 10.98 -7.77
CA SER A 229 49.46 12.09 -7.10
C SER A 229 50.27 12.92 -8.10
N ALA A 230 49.56 13.72 -8.88
CA ALA A 230 50.13 14.78 -9.69
C ALA A 230 49.21 16.00 -9.69
N LEU A 231 49.78 17.18 -9.40
CA LEU A 231 49.23 18.51 -9.66
C LEU A 231 47.94 18.93 -8.92
N SER A 232 48.13 19.47 -7.72
CA SER A 232 47.34 20.61 -7.24
C SER A 232 48.29 21.79 -6.98
N GLY A 233 47.96 22.99 -7.48
CA GLY A 233 48.77 24.18 -7.22
C GLY A 233 48.57 25.38 -8.16
N ALA A 234 48.20 26.53 -7.58
CA ALA A 234 48.24 27.90 -8.15
C ALA A 234 47.28 28.24 -9.33
N LYS A 235 46.81 29.49 -9.53
CA LYS A 235 46.53 30.62 -8.60
C LYS A 235 45.55 31.62 -9.27
N LEU A 236 44.95 32.53 -8.48
CA LEU A 236 43.86 33.45 -8.87
C LEU A 236 44.30 34.67 -9.74
N ARG A 237 43.49 35.11 -10.74
CA ARG A 237 42.65 36.35 -10.68
C ARG A 237 42.07 36.88 -12.04
N LYS A 238 40.73 36.91 -12.12
CA LYS A 238 39.82 38.02 -12.54
C LYS A 238 40.30 39.14 -13.50
N VAL A 239 39.71 39.18 -14.69
CA VAL A 239 39.29 40.42 -15.43
C VAL A 239 37.82 40.21 -15.91
N ALA A 240 37.13 41.17 -16.58
CA ALA A 240 35.66 41.17 -16.72
C ALA A 240 35.04 41.88 -17.95
N LYS A 241 33.84 41.41 -18.35
CA LYS A 241 32.69 42.07 -19.05
C LYS A 241 32.81 42.52 -20.54
N ASP A 242 31.60 42.64 -21.13
CA ASP A 242 31.17 43.44 -22.33
C ASP A 242 31.42 42.90 -23.76
N GLU A 243 30.50 43.02 -24.75
CA GLU A 243 29.01 43.17 -24.74
C GLU A 243 28.37 42.85 -26.14
N SER A 244 27.06 42.54 -26.21
CA SER A 244 26.12 42.66 -27.37
C SER A 244 26.22 41.72 -28.60
N GLY A 245 25.14 41.60 -29.41
CA GLY A 245 25.36 41.68 -30.88
C GLY A 245 24.65 40.84 -31.98
N ALA A 246 23.53 40.12 -31.79
CA ALA A 246 22.66 39.61 -32.91
C ALA A 246 23.26 38.65 -33.99
N ALA A 247 22.46 38.32 -35.05
CA ALA A 247 22.73 37.34 -36.14
C ALA A 247 21.77 37.61 -37.35
N PRO A 248 21.76 36.84 -38.48
CA PRO A 248 22.77 36.01 -39.17
C PRO A 248 23.09 36.57 -40.61
N PRO A 249 23.88 35.90 -41.52
CA PRO A 249 23.29 34.95 -42.49
C PRO A 249 24.26 33.86 -43.07
N ALA A 250 23.84 33.14 -44.12
CA ALA A 250 24.64 32.26 -45.01
C ALA A 250 24.62 32.85 -46.46
N PRO A 251 25.10 32.21 -47.59
CA PRO A 251 25.72 30.89 -47.81
C PRO A 251 26.92 30.88 -48.83
N ARG A 252 27.24 29.71 -49.46
CA ARG A 252 28.12 29.46 -50.65
C ARG A 252 29.65 29.39 -50.39
N GLU A 253 30.50 28.65 -51.14
CA GLU A 253 30.34 27.60 -52.18
C GLU A 253 31.59 26.65 -52.24
N SER A 254 31.59 25.66 -53.16
CA SER A 254 32.58 24.56 -53.36
C SER A 254 33.79 24.97 -54.28
N PRO A 255 34.70 24.11 -54.85
CA PRO A 255 34.77 22.62 -54.96
C PRO A 255 36.19 21.92 -54.95
N GLN A 256 36.22 20.64 -55.37
CA GLN A 256 37.37 19.80 -55.86
C GLN A 256 38.38 19.20 -54.83
N SER A 257 38.94 17.98 -54.99
CA SER A 257 38.67 16.86 -55.93
C SER A 257 39.37 15.52 -55.53
N SER A 258 38.81 14.37 -55.98
CA SER A 258 39.41 13.01 -56.10
C SER A 258 39.93 12.25 -54.85
N GLY A 259 39.81 10.91 -54.74
CA GLY A 259 39.03 9.97 -55.57
C GLY A 259 39.33 8.46 -55.34
N GLY A 260 38.29 7.65 -55.09
CA GLY A 260 38.30 6.17 -55.08
C GLY A 260 38.73 5.51 -53.75
N GLY A 261 38.09 4.45 -53.23
CA GLY A 261 36.80 3.78 -53.54
C GLY A 261 36.47 2.84 -52.36
N GLY A 262 35.26 2.75 -51.81
CA GLY A 262 34.06 2.09 -52.37
C GLY A 262 33.80 0.79 -51.58
N GLY A 263 32.59 0.38 -51.18
CA GLY A 263 31.25 0.99 -51.20
C GLY A 263 30.30 0.16 -50.29
N GLY A 264 29.04 0.50 -50.04
CA GLY A 264 28.23 1.62 -50.52
C GLY A 264 26.81 1.16 -50.88
N GLY A 265 25.80 1.42 -50.03
CA GLY A 265 24.44 0.88 -50.22
C GLY A 265 23.38 1.39 -49.24
N GLY A 266 23.26 2.71 -49.06
CA GLY A 266 22.29 3.32 -48.13
C GLY A 266 20.88 3.48 -48.72
N LEU A 267 19.87 2.89 -48.05
CA LEU A 267 18.45 2.91 -48.43
C LEU A 267 17.77 4.28 -48.17
N MET A 268 18.18 5.34 -48.87
CA MET A 268 17.45 6.62 -48.86
C MET A 268 17.33 7.31 -50.23
N GLY A 269 17.58 6.58 -51.32
CA GLY A 269 17.29 7.05 -52.70
C GLY A 269 15.97 6.52 -53.29
N GLU A 270 15.50 5.34 -52.88
CA GLU A 270 14.50 4.58 -53.65
C GLU A 270 13.04 4.99 -53.39
N MET A 271 12.70 5.46 -52.18
CA MET A 271 11.32 5.81 -51.82
C MET A 271 10.79 7.01 -52.63
N SER A 272 11.65 7.98 -52.96
CA SER A 272 11.30 9.16 -53.76
C SER A 272 11.13 8.86 -55.25
N ALA A 273 11.67 7.74 -55.75
CA ALA A 273 11.59 7.37 -57.16
C ALA A 273 10.23 6.71 -57.55
N LEU A 274 9.54 6.06 -56.61
CA LEU A 274 8.28 5.36 -56.90
C LEU A 274 7.08 6.28 -57.08
N LEU A 275 7.02 7.40 -56.35
CA LEU A 275 5.86 8.31 -56.37
C LEU A 275 5.75 9.14 -57.67
N ALA A 276 6.87 9.37 -58.37
CA ALA A 276 6.89 10.08 -59.64
C ALA A 276 6.31 9.25 -60.81
N LYS A 277 6.30 7.92 -60.72
CA LYS A 277 6.03 7.02 -61.86
C LYS A 277 4.60 6.47 -61.95
N ARG A 278 3.69 6.90 -61.05
CA ARG A 278 2.25 6.52 -61.05
C ARG A 278 1.26 7.65 -61.41
N ARG A 279 1.74 8.80 -61.92
CA ARG A 279 0.88 9.98 -62.23
C ARG A 279 0.68 10.32 -63.72
N LYS A 280 1.12 9.48 -64.67
CA LYS A 280 0.81 9.65 -66.11
C LYS A 280 0.56 8.33 -66.85
N ALA A 281 -0.65 7.81 -66.66
CA ALA A 281 -1.42 6.94 -67.56
C ALA A 281 -2.89 7.00 -67.06
N THR A 282 -3.65 8.03 -67.44
CA THR A 282 -4.72 7.96 -68.47
C THR A 282 -5.81 6.92 -68.10
N ASP A 283 -7.01 7.30 -67.64
CA ASP A 283 -8.10 8.04 -68.34
C ASP A 283 -8.45 7.41 -69.71
N ASN A 284 -9.71 7.14 -70.12
CA ASN A 284 -11.06 7.43 -69.58
C ASN A 284 -12.10 6.50 -70.31
N PRO A 285 -13.45 6.70 -70.32
CA PRO A 285 -14.50 6.43 -69.30
C PRO A 285 -15.65 5.49 -69.82
N VAL A 286 -16.92 5.69 -69.39
CA VAL A 286 -18.24 5.17 -69.94
C VAL A 286 -18.70 3.77 -69.42
N VAL A 287 -19.96 3.47 -69.01
CA VAL A 287 -21.19 4.24 -68.63
C VAL A 287 -22.10 3.39 -67.68
N LYS A 288 -23.11 4.00 -67.05
CA LYS A 288 -24.15 3.39 -66.16
C LYS A 288 -25.03 2.29 -66.81
N LYS A 289 -25.62 1.41 -65.97
CA LYS A 289 -27.08 1.14 -65.95
C LYS A 289 -27.56 0.68 -64.56
N GLU A 290 -28.88 0.64 -64.36
CA GLU A 290 -29.62 0.30 -63.13
C GLU A 290 -30.53 -0.94 -63.36
N GLU A 291 -31.02 -1.55 -62.27
CA GLU A 291 -32.15 -2.51 -62.06
C GLU A 291 -31.72 -3.54 -60.97
N ASN A 292 -32.31 -3.67 -59.77
CA ASN A 292 -33.68 -3.93 -59.26
C ASN A 292 -34.12 -5.42 -59.25
N ASN A 293 -34.51 -5.89 -58.04
CA ASN A 293 -35.45 -7.00 -57.75
C ASN A 293 -35.00 -8.44 -58.17
N ASP A 294 -35.48 -9.57 -57.60
CA ASP A 294 -36.25 -9.85 -56.36
C ASP A 294 -36.07 -11.35 -55.92
N ASP A 295 -36.55 -11.66 -54.70
CA ASP A 295 -37.18 -12.91 -54.24
C ASP A 295 -36.59 -14.35 -54.44
N SER A 296 -36.11 -14.89 -53.30
CA SER A 296 -36.76 -16.02 -52.56
C SER A 296 -36.46 -17.53 -52.87
N ALA A 297 -36.91 -18.36 -51.91
CA ALA A 297 -37.43 -19.74 -52.03
C ALA A 297 -36.51 -20.99 -52.23
N SER A 298 -36.10 -21.57 -51.09
CA SER A 298 -36.42 -22.96 -50.64
C SER A 298 -35.97 -24.27 -51.35
N SER A 299 -35.37 -25.16 -50.53
CA SER A 299 -35.74 -26.59 -50.27
C SER A 299 -35.34 -27.79 -51.17
N ASP A 300 -34.36 -28.56 -50.65
CA ASP A 300 -34.49 -29.97 -50.15
C ASP A 300 -34.38 -31.20 -51.11
N SER A 301 -34.21 -32.40 -50.50
CA SER A 301 -34.03 -33.79 -51.01
C SER A 301 -32.64 -34.16 -51.61
N LYS A 302 -31.90 -35.22 -51.21
CA LYS A 302 -32.12 -36.70 -51.00
C LYS A 302 -32.04 -37.53 -52.31
N SER A 303 -31.51 -38.77 -52.37
CA SER A 303 -30.82 -39.64 -51.37
C SER A 303 -30.26 -40.95 -51.98
N GLY A 304 -29.28 -41.59 -51.31
CA GLY A 304 -28.97 -43.05 -51.37
C GLY A 304 -27.87 -43.50 -52.34
N ASP A 305 -27.34 -44.74 -52.30
CA ASP A 305 -27.28 -45.80 -51.26
C ASP A 305 -26.29 -46.93 -51.70
N ARG A 306 -25.93 -47.86 -50.79
CA ARG A 306 -25.38 -49.24 -50.97
C ARG A 306 -23.85 -49.50 -50.89
N THR A 307 -23.51 -50.20 -49.81
CA THR A 307 -22.36 -51.12 -49.53
C THR A 307 -22.60 -52.52 -50.17
N PRO A 308 -21.78 -53.61 -50.04
CA PRO A 308 -20.79 -53.98 -48.99
C PRO A 308 -19.47 -54.66 -49.54
N GLU A 309 -18.60 -55.42 -48.81
CA GLU A 309 -18.63 -56.03 -47.46
C GLU A 309 -17.23 -56.34 -46.84
N THR A 310 -17.18 -56.36 -45.49
CA THR A 310 -16.26 -57.07 -44.53
C THR A 310 -14.74 -57.28 -44.81
N THR A 311 -13.86 -57.05 -43.82
CA THR A 311 -13.68 -58.04 -42.71
C THR A 311 -13.05 -57.52 -41.40
N LYS A 312 -13.50 -58.14 -40.29
CA LYS A 312 -12.82 -58.35 -38.98
C LYS A 312 -12.50 -57.14 -38.06
N LYS A 313 -13.56 -56.68 -37.36
CA LYS A 313 -13.59 -56.47 -35.89
C LYS A 313 -13.38 -57.82 -35.13
N PRO A 314 -13.19 -57.93 -33.78
CA PRO A 314 -13.80 -57.14 -32.68
C PRO A 314 -12.87 -56.87 -31.44
N TRP A 315 -13.22 -56.24 -30.31
CA TRP A 315 -14.30 -55.33 -29.81
C TRP A 315 -13.60 -54.47 -28.69
N GLU A 316 -13.76 -53.15 -28.50
CA GLU A 316 -14.91 -52.34 -28.03
C GLU A 316 -15.45 -52.74 -26.63
N LYS A 317 -15.77 -51.82 -25.71
CA LYS A 317 -16.84 -50.78 -25.69
C LYS A 317 -16.45 -49.62 -24.70
N SER A 318 -16.79 -48.33 -24.80
CA SER A 318 -17.73 -47.47 -25.60
C SER A 318 -19.24 -47.72 -25.46
N GLY A 319 -20.16 -46.76 -25.23
CA GLY A 319 -20.12 -45.29 -24.97
C GLY A 319 -21.19 -44.92 -23.91
N SER A 320 -22.01 -43.85 -23.90
CA SER A 320 -22.20 -42.62 -24.73
C SER A 320 -23.14 -41.67 -23.94
N ILE A 321 -22.76 -40.46 -23.49
CA ILE A 321 -22.87 -39.13 -24.17
C ILE A 321 -24.32 -38.61 -24.46
N ARG A 322 -24.76 -37.60 -23.66
CA ARG A 322 -25.56 -36.36 -23.98
C ARG A 322 -27.04 -36.49 -24.50
N THR A 323 -27.95 -35.48 -24.49
CA THR A 323 -27.94 -34.00 -24.18
C THR A 323 -29.36 -33.41 -23.90
N ASN A 324 -29.46 -32.29 -23.15
CA ASN A 324 -30.46 -31.16 -23.22
C ASN A 324 -32.00 -31.40 -23.06
N CYS A 325 -32.90 -30.42 -22.88
CA CYS A 325 -33.00 -29.14 -22.10
C CYS A 325 -34.41 -28.50 -22.28
N THR A 326 -35.16 -28.11 -21.22
CA THR A 326 -36.22 -27.02 -21.19
C THR A 326 -36.88 -26.85 -19.78
N PRO A 327 -37.68 -25.78 -19.48
CA PRO A 327 -37.91 -25.33 -18.09
C PRO A 327 -39.39 -25.14 -17.59
N LYS A 328 -39.52 -24.79 -16.29
CA LYS A 328 -40.69 -24.25 -15.53
C LYS A 328 -41.84 -25.21 -15.16
N GLY A 329 -42.27 -25.18 -13.89
CA GLY A 329 -43.47 -25.82 -13.34
C GLY A 329 -43.62 -25.54 -11.83
N LEU A 330 -44.85 -25.37 -11.32
CA LEU A 330 -45.12 -24.78 -10.00
C LEU A 330 -45.76 -25.76 -8.98
N GLU A 331 -45.37 -25.60 -7.70
CA GLU A 331 -46.15 -25.80 -6.45
C GLU A 331 -46.63 -27.18 -5.89
N LYS A 332 -46.46 -27.25 -4.55
CA LYS A 332 -47.31 -27.83 -3.48
C LYS A 332 -47.25 -29.32 -3.06
N SER A 333 -47.19 -29.49 -1.73
CA SER A 333 -47.23 -30.73 -0.93
C SER A 333 -48.66 -31.07 -0.44
N PRO A 334 -48.87 -32.16 0.32
CA PRO A 334 -48.91 -32.00 1.80
C PRO A 334 -48.40 -33.19 2.66
N THR A 335 -48.49 -33.01 3.99
CA THR A 335 -48.19 -33.88 5.16
C THR A 335 -49.13 -35.13 5.28
N THR A 336 -49.03 -36.10 6.23
CA THR A 336 -48.66 -36.09 7.69
C THR A 336 -48.31 -37.50 8.23
N ALA A 337 -47.91 -37.65 9.51
CA ALA A 337 -47.61 -38.91 10.27
C ALA A 337 -48.87 -39.50 11.01
N PRO A 338 -48.88 -40.47 11.99
CA PRO A 338 -47.87 -40.84 13.03
C PRO A 338 -47.73 -42.32 13.58
N ALA A 339 -46.64 -42.57 14.34
CA ALA A 339 -46.43 -43.35 15.60
C ALA A 339 -46.84 -44.86 15.87
N SER A 340 -45.90 -45.63 16.48
CA SER A 340 -46.02 -46.30 17.84
C SER A 340 -45.62 -47.81 18.03
N LEU A 341 -44.50 -48.03 18.75
CA LEU A 341 -44.16 -49.03 19.83
C LEU A 341 -44.62 -50.52 19.85
N THR A 342 -43.68 -51.43 20.19
CA THR A 342 -43.90 -52.59 21.13
C THR A 342 -42.57 -53.09 21.77
N ARG A 343 -42.60 -53.85 22.89
CA ARG A 343 -41.42 -54.28 23.69
C ARG A 343 -41.70 -55.52 24.57
N VAL A 344 -40.78 -56.50 24.64
CA VAL A 344 -40.74 -57.59 25.67
C VAL A 344 -39.27 -57.91 26.08
N ARG A 345 -39.05 -58.62 27.21
CA ARG A 345 -37.76 -58.97 27.88
C ARG A 345 -37.80 -60.49 28.31
N PRO A 346 -36.90 -61.13 29.11
CA PRO A 346 -35.93 -60.60 30.11
C PRO A 346 -34.51 -61.27 30.20
N ALA A 347 -33.65 -60.70 31.07
CA ALA A 347 -32.51 -61.31 31.81
C ALA A 347 -31.32 -61.93 31.00
N SER A 348 -30.04 -61.74 31.34
CA SER A 348 -29.31 -60.93 32.36
C SER A 348 -27.81 -60.82 31.93
N SER A 349 -26.82 -60.21 32.61
CA SER A 349 -26.69 -59.54 33.93
C SER A 349 -25.49 -58.56 33.94
N ALA A 350 -25.35 -57.78 35.02
CA ALA A 350 -24.12 -57.20 35.59
C ALA A 350 -22.98 -56.64 34.67
N SER A 351 -23.00 -55.33 34.40
CA SER A 351 -22.04 -54.34 34.98
C SER A 351 -22.15 -52.97 34.30
N ASP A 352 -22.88 -52.03 34.90
CA ASP A 352 -23.01 -50.66 34.39
C ASP A 352 -21.95 -49.72 34.99
N THR A 353 -21.25 -48.96 34.14
CA THR A 353 -20.48 -47.78 34.53
C THR A 353 -20.64 -46.74 33.41
N ALA A 354 -21.34 -45.63 33.70
CA ALA A 354 -21.85 -44.73 32.67
C ALA A 354 -20.95 -43.50 32.41
N PRO A 355 -20.57 -43.23 31.14
CA PRO A 355 -20.31 -41.88 30.65
C PRO A 355 -21.62 -41.30 30.07
N LYS A 356 -22.24 -40.27 30.66
CA LYS A 356 -21.83 -38.84 30.67
C LYS A 356 -21.90 -38.13 29.30
N GLU A 357 -23.12 -37.83 28.86
CA GLU A 357 -23.44 -36.70 27.98
C GLU A 357 -23.19 -35.34 28.69
N SER A 358 -21.92 -35.09 29.06
CA SER A 358 -21.51 -33.85 29.76
C SER A 358 -20.20 -33.25 29.25
N PHE A 359 -19.57 -33.88 28.25
CA PHE A 359 -18.29 -33.45 27.71
C PHE A 359 -18.45 -32.47 26.54
N ASP A 360 -19.40 -32.74 25.62
CA ASP A 360 -19.59 -31.93 24.41
C ASP A 360 -20.08 -30.51 24.71
N SER A 361 -21.06 -30.35 25.61
CA SER A 361 -21.58 -29.04 25.97
C SER A 361 -20.57 -28.16 26.72
N GLU A 362 -19.65 -28.75 27.48
CA GLU A 362 -18.56 -28.00 28.13
C GLU A 362 -17.40 -27.72 27.17
N LYS A 363 -17.10 -28.64 26.23
CA LYS A 363 -16.14 -28.40 25.15
C LYS A 363 -16.61 -27.25 24.25
N LEU A 364 -17.87 -27.28 23.80
CA LEU A 364 -18.47 -26.22 22.99
C LEU A 364 -18.53 -24.89 23.73
N LYS A 365 -18.84 -24.87 25.04
CA LYS A 365 -18.74 -23.65 25.86
C LYS A 365 -17.30 -23.14 25.96
N GLN A 366 -16.31 -24.02 26.12
CA GLN A 366 -14.91 -23.60 26.16
C GLN A 366 -14.46 -23.05 24.81
N GLU A 367 -14.80 -23.68 23.69
CA GLU A 367 -14.52 -23.19 22.34
C GLU A 367 -15.18 -21.82 22.09
N ILE A 368 -16.45 -21.64 22.47
CA ILE A 368 -17.14 -20.34 22.37
C ILE A 368 -16.51 -19.29 23.30
N LEU A 369 -16.14 -19.64 24.54
CA LEU A 369 -15.52 -18.70 25.47
C LEU A 369 -14.08 -18.33 25.07
N GLU A 370 -13.35 -19.23 24.42
CA GLU A 370 -12.02 -18.96 23.90
C GLU A 370 -12.08 -18.06 22.67
N GLU A 371 -13.00 -18.33 21.73
CA GLU A 371 -13.21 -17.49 20.56
C GLU A 371 -13.80 -16.12 20.94
N MET A 372 -14.66 -16.04 21.97
CA MET A 372 -15.11 -14.75 22.54
C MET A 372 -13.98 -13.99 23.24
N ARG A 373 -13.04 -14.65 23.92
CA ARG A 373 -11.84 -13.98 24.48
C ARG A 373 -10.93 -13.47 23.37
N LYS A 374 -10.74 -14.26 22.32
CA LYS A 374 -9.93 -13.95 21.14
C LYS A 374 -10.52 -12.75 20.38
N GLU A 375 -11.83 -12.71 20.16
CA GLU A 375 -12.53 -11.53 19.61
C GLU A 375 -12.50 -10.33 20.57
N LEU A 376 -12.65 -10.51 21.89
CA LEU A 376 -12.58 -9.39 22.85
C LEU A 376 -11.17 -8.78 22.92
N GLN A 377 -10.13 -9.60 22.84
CA GLN A 377 -8.73 -9.18 22.79
C GLN A 377 -8.43 -8.49 21.45
N LYS A 378 -8.86 -9.08 20.33
CA LYS A 378 -8.81 -8.47 18.98
C LYS A 378 -9.53 -7.12 18.92
N VAL A 379 -10.69 -6.96 19.58
CA VAL A 379 -11.42 -5.69 19.73
C VAL A 379 -10.67 -4.68 20.58
N LYS A 380 -10.03 -5.10 21.68
CA LYS A 380 -9.16 -4.24 22.50
C LYS A 380 -7.97 -3.72 21.68
N ASP A 381 -7.33 -4.60 20.91
CA ASP A 381 -6.15 -4.27 20.11
C ASP A 381 -6.54 -3.53 18.80
N ASP A 382 -7.81 -3.61 18.39
CA ASP A 382 -8.41 -2.74 17.37
C ASP A 382 -8.85 -1.37 17.90
N ILE A 383 -8.93 -1.15 19.22
CA ILE A 383 -9.07 0.21 19.79
C ILE A 383 -7.69 0.88 19.85
N ILE A 384 -6.69 0.19 20.39
CA ILE A 384 -5.31 0.71 20.51
C ILE A 384 -4.73 1.05 19.13
N GLY A 385 -4.96 0.19 18.12
CA GLY A 385 -4.51 0.41 16.74
C GLY A 385 -5.15 1.62 16.03
N VAL A 386 -6.32 2.13 16.44
CA VAL A 386 -6.87 3.38 15.87
C VAL A 386 -6.03 4.57 16.31
N GLN A 387 -5.56 4.53 17.54
CA GLN A 387 -4.95 5.66 18.21
C GLN A 387 -3.52 5.88 17.71
N LEU A 388 -2.79 4.83 17.30
CA LEU A 388 -1.45 4.98 16.72
C LEU A 388 -1.41 5.79 15.42
N GLN A 389 -2.21 5.45 14.41
CA GLN A 389 -2.19 6.18 13.14
C GLN A 389 -2.72 7.63 13.27
N LYS A 390 -3.40 7.96 14.38
CA LYS A 390 -3.71 9.36 14.77
C LYS A 390 -2.60 10.03 15.57
N ARG A 391 -1.83 9.25 16.35
CA ARG A 391 -0.82 9.74 17.30
C ARG A 391 0.48 10.20 16.69
N SER A 392 0.82 9.85 15.45
CA SER A 392 2.01 10.40 14.78
C SER A 392 2.05 11.95 14.79
N ILE A 393 0.87 12.60 14.82
CA ILE A 393 0.75 14.07 14.95
C ILE A 393 0.59 14.50 16.42
N GLU A 394 0.03 13.67 17.30
CA GLU A 394 -0.04 13.92 18.76
C GLU A 394 1.33 13.78 19.46
N ILE A 395 2.26 13.03 18.88
CA ILE A 395 3.60 12.75 19.43
C ILE A 395 4.57 13.92 19.25
N LEU A 396 4.48 14.72 18.18
CA LEU A 396 5.34 15.90 17.97
C LEU A 396 5.26 16.91 19.15
N PRO A 397 4.07 17.31 19.63
CA PRO A 397 3.93 18.08 20.87
C PRO A 397 4.49 17.38 22.12
N ILE A 398 4.40 16.05 22.20
CA ILE A 398 4.89 15.27 23.36
C ILE A 398 6.42 15.19 23.36
N ILE A 399 7.06 14.87 22.23
CA ILE A 399 8.53 14.90 22.08
C ILE A 399 9.07 16.29 22.39
N ALA A 400 8.44 17.36 21.86
CA ALA A 400 8.81 18.72 22.22
C ALA A 400 8.67 18.98 23.73
N THR A 401 7.54 18.61 24.34
CA THR A 401 7.30 18.83 25.79
C THR A 401 8.21 17.99 26.68
N MET A 402 8.57 16.77 26.27
CA MET A 402 9.48 15.89 27.01
C MET A 402 10.95 16.31 26.84
N ALA A 403 11.36 16.75 25.65
CA ALA A 403 12.65 17.41 25.45
C ALA A 403 12.76 18.68 26.32
N PHE A 404 11.73 19.54 26.35
CA PHE A 404 11.67 20.68 27.28
C PHE A 404 11.66 20.26 28.76
N SER A 405 11.11 19.09 29.09
CA SER A 405 11.08 18.56 30.48
C SER A 405 12.42 17.97 30.93
N ALA A 406 13.27 17.51 30.01
CA ALA A 406 14.62 17.03 30.29
C ALA A 406 15.59 18.16 30.70
N PHE A 407 15.33 19.42 30.32
CA PHE A 407 16.18 20.59 30.63
C PHE A 407 16.08 21.09 32.10
N ARG A 408 16.26 20.19 33.07
CA ARG A 408 16.30 20.53 34.51
C ARG A 408 17.65 21.11 34.98
N LEU A 409 17.98 22.30 34.49
CA LEU A 409 18.51 23.37 35.36
C LEU A 409 18.47 24.76 34.68
N THR A 410 18.73 24.84 33.39
CA THR A 410 18.82 26.10 32.64
C THR A 410 17.46 26.76 32.37
N ALA A 411 16.39 25.98 32.23
CA ALA A 411 15.04 26.49 31.93
C ALA A 411 14.51 27.49 32.99
N VAL A 412 14.90 27.33 34.26
CA VAL A 412 14.45 28.22 35.36
C VAL A 412 14.92 29.66 35.15
N CYS A 413 16.14 29.86 34.64
CA CYS A 413 16.66 31.18 34.34
C CYS A 413 15.93 31.84 33.16
N VAL A 414 15.61 31.06 32.12
CA VAL A 414 14.88 31.57 30.93
C VAL A 414 13.44 31.96 31.30
N ILE A 415 12.75 31.13 32.10
CA ILE A 415 11.38 31.41 32.55
C ILE A 415 11.32 32.67 33.43
N LEU A 416 12.30 32.88 34.33
CA LEU A 416 12.37 34.09 35.15
C LEU A 416 12.55 35.37 34.31
N VAL A 417 13.41 35.33 33.28
CA VAL A 417 13.60 36.47 32.36
C VAL A 417 12.34 36.72 31.51
N PHE A 418 11.66 35.67 31.04
CA PHE A 418 10.47 35.79 30.21
C PHE A 418 9.26 36.35 30.98
N MET A 419 9.08 35.93 32.24
CA MET A 419 7.99 36.42 33.11
C MET A 419 8.14 37.90 33.50
N LEU A 420 9.36 38.43 33.55
CA LEU A 420 9.61 39.84 33.88
C LEU A 420 9.29 40.82 32.73
N PHE A 421 9.12 40.35 31.50
CA PHE A 421 8.99 41.21 30.31
C PHE A 421 7.57 41.32 29.71
N LEU A 422 6.58 40.55 30.19
CA LEU A 422 5.23 40.48 29.59
C LEU A 422 4.13 41.26 30.33
N ALA A 423 4.48 42.09 31.32
CA ALA A 423 3.53 42.88 32.11
C ALA A 423 3.20 44.26 31.47
N SER A 424 2.78 44.32 30.20
CA SER A 424 2.37 45.59 29.54
C SER A 424 1.54 45.42 28.24
N PHE A 425 0.24 45.75 28.32
CA PHE A 425 -0.72 46.02 27.20
C PHE A 425 -0.99 44.85 26.20
N GLY A 426 -2.08 44.82 25.40
CA GLY A 426 -3.27 45.67 25.31
C GLY A 426 -4.19 45.25 24.14
N THR A 427 -5.47 44.98 24.39
CA THR A 427 -6.53 44.42 23.50
C THR A 427 -6.80 45.11 22.13
N SER A 428 -7.09 44.34 21.05
CA SER A 428 -8.35 44.37 20.21
C SER A 428 -8.27 44.02 18.69
N TYR A 429 -8.94 42.92 18.26
CA TYR A 429 -9.71 42.71 16.98
C TYR A 429 -9.02 42.95 15.56
N PRO A 430 -9.66 42.72 14.36
CA PRO A 430 -9.50 41.43 13.64
C PRO A 430 -9.42 41.44 12.05
N LEU A 431 -9.30 40.23 11.44
CA LEU A 431 -9.57 39.85 10.00
C LEU A 431 -8.57 40.28 8.89
N PRO A 432 -8.53 39.64 7.68
CA PRO A 432 -8.89 38.25 7.27
C PRO A 432 -7.83 37.55 6.35
N ASP A 433 -8.22 36.42 5.73
CA ASP A 433 -7.62 35.69 4.57
C ASP A 433 -6.24 34.97 4.75
N GLY A 434 -5.95 33.87 4.04
CA GLY A 434 -6.82 33.11 3.11
C GLY A 434 -6.15 31.92 2.39
N THR A 435 -5.85 30.83 3.10
CA THR A 435 -5.47 29.51 2.52
C THR A 435 -6.01 28.37 3.39
N ASP A 436 -6.51 27.30 2.77
CA ASP A 436 -7.07 26.15 3.48
C ASP A 436 -5.97 25.13 3.85
N ILE A 437 -5.77 24.94 5.16
CA ILE A 437 -4.79 24.00 5.75
C ILE A 437 -5.53 23.09 6.77
N SER A 438 -6.81 22.81 6.53
CA SER A 438 -7.71 22.19 7.51
C SER A 438 -7.36 20.74 7.88
N GLU A 439 -6.90 19.89 6.94
CA GLU A 439 -6.56 18.49 7.24
C GLU A 439 -5.39 18.36 8.23
N VAL A 440 -4.37 19.24 8.19
CA VAL A 440 -3.21 19.17 9.09
C VAL A 440 -3.51 19.76 10.47
N ARG A 441 -4.47 20.68 10.56
CA ARG A 441 -4.75 21.46 11.78
C ARG A 441 -5.65 20.74 12.80
N ALA A 442 -6.39 19.72 12.36
CA ALA A 442 -7.40 19.04 13.18
C ALA A 442 -6.90 18.43 14.52
N PRO A 443 -5.68 17.84 14.62
CA PRO A 443 -5.17 17.31 15.90
C PRO A 443 -4.83 18.41 16.92
N ILE A 444 -4.48 19.61 16.45
CA ILE A 444 -3.98 20.71 17.30
C ILE A 444 -5.11 21.36 18.10
N GLU A 445 -6.33 21.47 17.54
CA GLU A 445 -7.51 22.00 18.25
C GLU A 445 -8.01 21.09 19.39
N TYR A 446 -7.67 19.79 19.38
CA TYR A 446 -8.09 18.86 20.44
C TYR A 446 -7.31 19.08 21.75
N PHE A 447 -6.00 19.36 21.66
CA PHE A 447 -5.16 19.69 22.82
C PHE A 447 -5.27 21.17 23.19
N ARG A 448 -6.39 21.52 23.84
CA ARG A 448 -6.76 22.90 24.19
C ARG A 448 -5.95 23.54 25.34
N VAL A 449 -4.63 23.37 25.32
CA VAL A 449 -3.68 24.20 26.08
C VAL A 449 -3.78 25.63 25.54
N ARG A 450 -3.91 26.64 26.41
CA ARG A 450 -4.11 28.05 26.02
C ARG A 450 -2.81 28.72 25.54
N PHE A 451 -2.20 28.22 24.47
CA PHE A 451 -1.02 28.82 23.85
C PHE A 451 -1.29 29.12 22.37
N SER A 452 -1.45 30.39 22.02
CA SER A 452 -1.69 30.80 20.63
C SER A 452 -0.38 31.15 19.96
N TRP A 453 0.09 30.26 19.07
CA TRP A 453 1.31 30.47 18.29
C TRP A 453 1.27 31.74 17.43
N HIS A 454 0.09 32.25 17.07
CA HIS A 454 -0.08 33.50 16.31
C HIS A 454 0.47 34.75 17.01
N ASN A 455 0.74 34.68 18.32
CA ASN A 455 1.41 35.76 19.07
C ASN A 455 2.95 35.60 19.11
N VAL A 456 3.51 34.51 18.57
CA VAL A 456 4.95 34.26 18.50
C VAL A 456 5.50 34.92 17.23
N SER A 457 6.48 35.81 17.37
CA SER A 457 7.13 36.41 16.20
C SER A 457 7.88 35.37 15.37
N CYS A 458 7.94 35.55 14.05
CA CYS A 458 8.65 34.62 13.16
C CYS A 458 10.12 34.41 13.58
N GLN A 459 10.80 35.46 14.04
CA GLN A 459 12.17 35.36 14.55
C GLN A 459 12.26 34.52 15.82
N LEU A 460 11.33 34.67 16.76
CA LEU A 460 11.29 33.84 17.98
C LEU A 460 11.03 32.36 17.65
N CYS A 461 10.12 32.07 16.69
CA CYS A 461 9.91 30.70 16.23
C CYS A 461 11.20 30.11 15.65
N LYS A 462 11.88 30.83 14.75
CA LYS A 462 13.12 30.35 14.14
C LYS A 462 14.22 30.10 15.17
N VAL A 463 14.41 31.02 16.13
CA VAL A 463 15.35 30.82 17.23
C VAL A 463 15.00 29.58 18.05
N LEU A 464 13.72 29.35 18.37
CA LEU A 464 13.29 28.16 19.12
C LEU A 464 13.62 26.86 18.37
N PHE A 465 13.27 26.75 17.08
CA PHE A 465 13.57 25.55 16.29
C PHE A 465 15.07 25.39 15.98
N THR A 466 15.84 26.47 15.84
CA THR A 466 17.32 26.38 15.76
C THR A 466 17.93 25.88 17.07
N VAL A 467 17.37 26.22 18.23
CA VAL A 467 17.80 25.65 19.53
C VAL A 467 17.43 24.18 19.65
N VAL A 468 16.27 23.76 19.13
CA VAL A 468 15.87 22.33 19.07
C VAL A 468 16.81 21.53 18.16
N ASP A 469 17.13 22.04 16.96
CA ASP A 469 18.08 21.40 16.03
C ASP A 469 19.45 21.22 16.69
N ILE A 470 20.03 22.31 17.25
CA ILE A 470 21.33 22.26 17.96
C ILE A 470 21.29 21.29 19.14
N ALA A 471 20.18 21.21 19.88
CA ALA A 471 20.04 20.28 21.00
C ALA A 471 20.01 18.81 20.55
N LEU A 472 19.42 18.52 19.38
CA LEU A 472 19.35 17.17 18.79
C LEU A 472 20.63 16.77 18.03
N LEU A 473 21.65 17.64 17.96
CA LEU A 473 23.02 17.26 17.55
C LEU A 473 23.84 16.58 18.67
N SER A 474 23.32 16.50 19.89
CA SER A 474 23.99 15.85 21.02
C SER A 474 23.43 14.44 21.22
N ASP A 475 24.27 13.41 21.07
CA ASP A 475 23.88 12.01 21.20
C ASP A 475 23.09 11.77 22.50
N THR A 476 23.57 12.29 23.63
CA THR A 476 22.89 12.22 24.94
C THR A 476 21.43 12.66 24.92
N ASN A 477 21.04 13.57 24.02
CA ASN A 477 19.68 14.06 23.91
C ASN A 477 18.85 13.19 22.96
N THR A 478 19.46 12.57 21.95
CA THR A 478 18.77 11.56 21.13
C THR A 478 18.53 10.27 21.93
N GLU A 479 19.44 9.87 22.83
CA GLU A 479 19.22 8.72 23.74
C GLU A 479 18.04 8.98 24.68
N HIS A 480 17.97 10.17 25.29
CA HIS A 480 16.84 10.58 26.13
C HIS A 480 15.51 10.61 25.35
N VAL A 481 15.51 11.01 24.07
CA VAL A 481 14.32 10.99 23.22
C VAL A 481 13.91 9.57 22.86
N ALA A 482 14.84 8.69 22.46
CA ALA A 482 14.55 7.29 22.19
C ALA A 482 13.99 6.57 23.42
N HIS A 483 14.65 6.69 24.58
CA HIS A 483 14.19 6.11 25.84
C HIS A 483 12.80 6.63 26.25
N ALA A 484 12.51 7.92 26.06
CA ALA A 484 11.19 8.48 26.33
C ALA A 484 10.09 7.91 25.40
N ILE A 485 10.42 7.60 24.14
CA ILE A 485 9.51 6.96 23.18
C ILE A 485 9.35 5.46 23.52
N GLY A 486 10.41 4.79 23.98
CA GLY A 486 10.37 3.41 24.46
C GLY A 486 9.45 3.24 25.67
N GLU A 487 9.60 4.08 26.70
CA GLU A 487 8.68 4.15 27.85
C GLU A 487 7.23 4.44 27.42
N ALA A 488 7.03 5.36 26.46
CA ALA A 488 5.71 5.63 25.91
C ALA A 488 5.12 4.41 25.17
N CYS A 489 5.94 3.63 24.45
CA CYS A 489 5.54 2.38 23.79
C CYS A 489 5.11 1.32 24.80
N ILE A 490 5.83 1.19 25.92
CA ILE A 490 5.51 0.29 27.04
C ILE A 490 4.20 0.71 27.72
N HIS A 491 4.07 1.98 28.12
CA HIS A 491 2.90 2.52 28.80
C HIS A 491 1.63 2.52 27.95
N LEU A 492 1.76 2.62 26.62
CA LEU A 492 0.63 2.52 25.69
C LEU A 492 0.30 1.08 25.28
N HIS A 493 1.09 0.09 25.74
CA HIS A 493 0.95 -1.33 25.43
C HIS A 493 0.97 -1.63 23.92
N LEU A 494 1.95 -1.07 23.21
CA LEU A 494 2.08 -1.23 21.75
C LEU A 494 2.79 -2.53 21.37
N SER A 495 3.75 -2.96 22.19
CA SER A 495 4.47 -4.22 22.08
C SER A 495 5.02 -4.61 23.47
N GLU A 496 5.77 -5.71 23.55
CA GLU A 496 6.48 -6.09 24.77
C GLU A 496 7.70 -5.16 25.01
N GLU A 497 8.08 -5.02 26.28
CA GLU A 497 9.10 -4.09 26.79
C GLU A 497 10.41 -4.10 25.99
N LYS A 498 10.97 -5.30 25.79
CA LYS A 498 12.18 -5.51 24.99
C LYS A 498 12.06 -4.94 23.57
N VAL A 499 10.95 -5.22 22.88
CA VAL A 499 10.72 -4.77 21.49
C VAL A 499 10.59 -3.26 21.44
N CYS A 500 9.86 -2.65 22.39
CA CYS A 500 9.72 -1.20 22.50
C CYS A 500 11.08 -0.49 22.69
N MET A 501 11.98 -1.03 23.51
CA MET A 501 13.30 -0.41 23.75
C MET A 501 14.28 -0.68 22.60
N GLU A 502 14.36 -1.92 22.10
CA GLU A 502 15.29 -2.27 21.01
C GLU A 502 14.92 -1.56 19.69
N ILE A 503 13.63 -1.44 19.35
CA ILE A 503 13.23 -0.73 18.11
C ILE A 503 13.44 0.79 18.21
N THR A 504 13.23 1.41 19.37
CA THR A 504 13.38 2.87 19.52
C THR A 504 14.84 3.30 19.54
N GLU A 505 15.73 2.48 20.11
CA GLU A 505 17.17 2.66 20.01
C GLU A 505 17.69 2.41 18.59
N LEU A 506 17.24 1.35 17.91
CA LEU A 506 17.66 1.05 16.53
C LEU A 506 17.26 2.16 15.52
N PHE A 507 16.05 2.71 15.66
CA PHE A 507 15.58 3.79 14.79
C PHE A 507 16.10 5.18 15.18
N ARG A 508 16.59 5.36 16.42
CA ARG A 508 16.97 6.64 17.05
C ARG A 508 17.68 7.59 16.10
N ASP A 509 18.86 7.20 15.65
CA ASP A 509 19.79 8.11 15.01
C ASP A 509 19.29 8.57 13.64
N ASP A 510 18.73 7.66 12.83
CA ASP A 510 18.24 7.94 11.47
C ASP A 510 16.86 8.62 11.47
N PHE A 511 15.92 8.17 12.31
CA PHE A 511 14.58 8.75 12.37
C PHE A 511 14.60 10.17 12.95
N ILE A 512 15.35 10.42 14.03
CA ILE A 512 15.48 11.77 14.60
C ILE A 512 16.18 12.69 13.58
N ARG A 513 17.18 12.20 12.85
CA ARG A 513 17.86 13.02 11.83
C ARG A 513 16.94 13.39 10.67
N ALA A 514 16.16 12.45 10.14
CA ALA A 514 15.16 12.73 9.11
C ALA A 514 14.09 13.71 9.60
N LEU A 515 13.75 13.69 10.90
CA LEU A 515 12.81 14.62 11.52
C LEU A 515 13.40 16.04 11.72
N GLN A 516 14.70 16.15 12.07
CA GLN A 516 15.45 17.42 12.09
C GLN A 516 15.50 18.09 10.71
N GLU A 517 15.80 17.31 9.68
CA GLU A 517 15.91 17.79 8.28
C GLU A 517 14.54 17.98 7.60
N SER A 518 13.43 17.79 8.31
CA SER A 518 12.06 17.99 7.81
C SER A 518 11.18 18.78 8.80
N PHE A 519 10.27 18.12 9.53
CA PHE A 519 9.23 18.76 10.35
C PHE A 519 9.75 19.67 11.47
N LEU A 520 10.99 19.46 11.95
CA LEU A 520 11.61 20.30 12.97
C LEU A 520 12.55 21.38 12.38
N TRP A 521 12.74 21.40 11.07
CA TRP A 521 13.59 22.38 10.41
C TRP A 521 13.02 23.81 10.60
N PRO A 522 13.83 24.84 10.92
CA PRO A 522 13.30 26.17 11.26
C PRO A 522 12.56 26.91 10.13
N SER A 523 12.62 26.43 8.89
CA SER A 523 11.71 26.86 7.81
C SER A 523 10.35 26.19 7.97
N GLU A 524 10.32 24.87 7.81
CA GLU A 524 9.11 24.03 7.77
C GLU A 524 8.24 24.22 9.01
N ALA A 525 8.84 24.08 10.20
CA ALA A 525 8.11 24.15 11.45
C ALA A 525 7.44 25.52 11.66
N CYS A 526 8.14 26.59 11.29
CA CYS A 526 7.63 27.96 11.46
C CYS A 526 6.68 28.39 10.35
N ALA A 527 6.77 27.83 9.14
CA ALA A 527 5.75 28.01 8.12
C ALA A 527 4.44 27.29 8.48
N LEU A 528 4.54 26.07 9.05
CA LEU A 528 3.39 25.31 9.51
C LEU A 528 2.67 26.00 10.69
N LEU A 529 3.42 26.58 11.64
CA LEU A 529 2.88 27.23 12.83
C LEU A 529 2.41 28.68 12.60
N LEU A 530 3.12 29.46 11.78
CA LEU A 530 2.92 30.92 11.62
C LEU A 530 2.50 31.34 10.19
N GLY A 531 2.43 30.39 9.25
CA GLY A 531 2.08 30.63 7.85
C GLY A 531 3.29 30.94 6.93
N PRO A 532 3.07 30.96 5.61
CA PRO A 532 4.14 31.01 4.59
C PRO A 532 4.97 32.30 4.60
N ASN A 533 4.55 33.34 5.32
CA ASN A 533 5.37 34.53 5.55
C ASN A 533 6.58 34.27 6.46
N CYS A 534 6.66 33.09 7.12
CA CYS A 534 7.79 32.71 7.96
C CYS A 534 8.70 31.63 7.35
N GLY A 535 8.27 30.88 6.33
CA GLY A 535 9.09 29.84 5.69
C GLY A 535 8.36 29.18 4.52
N HIS A 536 8.94 28.12 3.94
CA HIS A 536 8.20 27.16 3.13
C HIS A 536 7.66 26.02 4.01
N PHE A 537 6.65 25.31 3.51
CA PHE A 537 6.24 24.00 4.02
C PHE A 537 5.95 23.13 2.80
N ASP A 538 6.89 22.27 2.40
CA ASP A 538 6.79 21.46 1.17
C ASP A 538 6.99 19.94 1.36
N ILE A 539 7.03 19.49 2.62
CA ILE A 539 6.97 18.08 2.99
C ILE A 539 5.77 17.38 2.31
N TYR A 540 6.06 16.37 1.48
CA TYR A 540 5.10 15.65 0.64
C TYR A 540 4.30 16.50 -0.37
N ALA A 541 4.84 17.64 -0.82
CA ALA A 541 4.20 18.48 -1.83
C ALA A 541 3.93 17.74 -3.16
N PRO A 542 2.87 18.12 -3.91
CA PRO A 542 2.63 17.61 -5.26
C PRO A 542 3.74 18.02 -6.24
N TRP A 543 4.25 17.05 -7.00
CA TRP A 543 5.27 17.23 -8.04
C TRP A 543 4.94 16.40 -9.28
N ASN A 544 5.46 16.79 -10.44
CA ASN A 544 5.22 16.13 -11.73
C ASN A 544 6.54 15.80 -12.46
N VAL A 545 6.62 14.62 -13.08
CA VAL A 545 7.69 14.21 -14.00
C VAL A 545 7.53 14.89 -15.36
N THR A 546 8.65 15.13 -16.08
CA THR A 546 8.59 15.71 -17.43
C THR A 546 8.64 14.63 -18.50
N LEU A 547 7.50 14.37 -19.16
CA LEU A 547 7.45 13.53 -20.36
C LEU A 547 8.09 14.23 -21.57
N PRO A 548 8.73 13.47 -22.50
CA PRO A 548 9.28 14.03 -23.73
C PRO A 548 8.16 14.49 -24.68
N ARG A 549 8.47 15.46 -25.55
CA ARG A 549 7.55 16.00 -26.57
C ARG A 549 7.30 15.06 -27.75
N VAL A 550 7.71 13.79 -27.66
CA VAL A 550 7.43 12.76 -28.67
C VAL A 550 5.96 12.36 -28.54
N PRO A 551 5.13 12.52 -29.60
CA PRO A 551 3.71 12.16 -29.54
C PRO A 551 3.53 10.68 -29.16
N LYS A 552 2.58 10.42 -28.25
CA LYS A 552 2.19 9.06 -27.89
C LYS A 552 1.76 8.27 -29.14
N PRO A 553 2.29 7.05 -29.38
CA PRO A 553 1.87 6.22 -30.51
C PRO A 553 0.36 5.92 -30.49
N PRO A 554 -0.27 5.66 -31.65
CA PRO A 554 -1.68 5.26 -31.71
C PRO A 554 -1.93 4.00 -30.88
N VAL A 555 -3.00 4.03 -30.07
CA VAL A 555 -3.38 2.89 -29.21
C VAL A 555 -3.75 1.69 -30.10
N MET A 556 -2.94 0.64 -30.02
CA MET A 556 -3.18 -0.64 -30.70
C MET A 556 -3.53 -1.70 -29.67
N PRO A 557 -4.78 -2.23 -29.66
CA PRO A 557 -5.15 -3.31 -28.75
C PRO A 557 -4.22 -4.52 -28.91
N PRO A 558 -3.72 -5.09 -27.80
CA PRO A 558 -2.87 -6.28 -27.85
C PRO A 558 -3.65 -7.45 -28.45
N LYS A 559 -2.97 -8.26 -29.27
CA LYS A 559 -3.55 -9.44 -29.93
C LYS A 559 -2.90 -10.69 -29.36
N PRO A 560 -3.67 -11.76 -29.06
CA PRO A 560 -3.08 -13.04 -28.70
C PRO A 560 -2.10 -13.53 -29.77
N PRO A 561 -0.97 -14.14 -29.38
CA PRO A 561 0.00 -14.68 -30.33
C PRO A 561 -0.60 -15.84 -31.12
N LYS A 562 -0.03 -16.12 -32.30
CA LYS A 562 -0.55 -17.18 -33.18
C LYS A 562 -0.42 -18.56 -32.50
N PRO A 563 -1.35 -19.50 -32.73
CA PRO A 563 -1.19 -20.88 -32.26
C PRO A 563 0.18 -21.46 -32.68
N GLY A 564 0.89 -22.06 -31.73
CA GLY A 564 2.25 -22.58 -31.95
C GLY A 564 3.39 -21.54 -31.91
N SER A 565 3.12 -20.27 -31.58
CA SER A 565 4.19 -19.29 -31.36
C SER A 565 5.06 -19.68 -30.14
N PRO A 566 6.38 -19.42 -30.15
CA PRO A 566 7.24 -19.64 -29.00
C PRO A 566 6.74 -18.96 -27.73
N ARG A 567 7.00 -19.57 -26.58
CA ARG A 567 6.74 -19.01 -25.25
C ARG A 567 7.98 -19.17 -24.38
N SER A 568 8.22 -18.20 -23.50
CA SER A 568 9.25 -18.26 -22.47
C SER A 568 8.62 -18.59 -21.10
N ARG A 569 9.30 -19.41 -20.29
CA ARG A 569 8.91 -19.73 -18.91
C ARG A 569 9.81 -18.96 -17.95
N VAL A 570 9.21 -18.06 -17.18
CA VAL A 570 9.92 -17.17 -16.24
C VAL A 570 9.55 -17.55 -14.82
N LEU A 571 10.55 -17.91 -14.01
CA LEU A 571 10.38 -18.10 -12.58
C LEU A 571 10.29 -16.72 -11.90
N PHE A 572 9.41 -16.61 -10.91
CA PHE A 572 9.25 -15.41 -10.07
C PHE A 572 9.37 -15.79 -8.59
N LEU A 573 10.34 -15.18 -7.92
CA LEU A 573 10.60 -15.32 -6.49
C LEU A 573 10.43 -13.95 -5.81
N THR A 574 9.88 -13.92 -4.61
CA THR A 574 9.63 -12.68 -3.86
C THR A 574 9.39 -12.98 -2.40
N ASP A 575 9.68 -12.03 -1.52
CA ASP A 575 9.29 -12.06 -0.10
C ASP A 575 9.74 -13.39 0.55
N ILE A 576 11.06 -13.62 0.53
CA ILE A 576 11.72 -14.84 1.01
C ILE A 576 11.76 -14.88 2.53
N HIS A 577 12.10 -13.74 3.16
CA HIS A 577 12.23 -13.57 4.61
C HIS A 577 12.86 -14.79 5.32
N TRP A 578 14.16 -14.96 5.10
CA TRP A 578 14.93 -15.97 5.79
C TRP A 578 15.10 -15.58 7.27
N ASP A 579 14.57 -16.41 8.17
CA ASP A 579 14.84 -16.32 9.59
C ASP A 579 16.01 -17.27 10.00
N ALA A 580 17.14 -16.66 10.38
CA ALA A 580 18.33 -17.37 10.89
C ALA A 580 18.21 -17.85 12.35
N GLU A 581 17.21 -17.35 13.09
CA GLU A 581 16.88 -17.72 14.46
C GLU A 581 15.66 -18.64 14.58
N TYR A 582 15.00 -18.98 13.47
CA TYR A 582 13.90 -19.94 13.44
C TYR A 582 14.25 -21.23 14.18
N SER A 583 13.34 -21.68 15.04
CA SER A 583 13.50 -22.88 15.85
C SER A 583 12.20 -23.65 15.91
N MET A 584 12.24 -24.90 15.45
CA MET A 584 11.21 -25.89 15.72
C MET A 584 10.88 -25.96 17.23
N ASP A 585 9.63 -26.26 17.57
CA ASP A 585 9.08 -26.37 18.93
C ASP A 585 9.15 -25.12 19.85
N SER A 586 9.71 -24.00 19.36
CA SER A 586 9.47 -22.68 19.97
C SER A 586 8.00 -22.28 19.81
N SER A 587 7.47 -21.33 20.60
CA SER A 587 6.06 -20.97 20.44
C SER A 587 5.81 -20.21 19.13
N ALA A 588 4.86 -20.72 18.34
CA ALA A 588 4.29 -20.01 17.20
C ALA A 588 3.31 -18.90 17.64
N ASN A 589 2.87 -18.92 18.91
CA ASN A 589 1.94 -17.97 19.51
C ASN A 589 2.66 -17.22 20.65
N CYS A 590 3.66 -16.44 20.28
CA CYS A 590 4.34 -15.49 21.17
C CYS A 590 3.59 -14.13 21.18
N LYS A 591 4.18 -13.11 21.82
CA LYS A 591 3.67 -11.72 21.79
C LYS A 591 4.55 -10.75 20.99
N GLU A 592 5.75 -11.17 20.61
CA GLU A 592 6.66 -10.40 19.77
C GLU A 592 6.09 -10.33 18.33
N PRO A 593 6.38 -9.30 17.53
CA PRO A 593 5.82 -9.17 16.18
C PRO A 593 6.15 -10.34 15.24
N LEU A 594 7.27 -11.04 15.50
CA LEU A 594 7.69 -12.26 14.82
C LEU A 594 7.97 -13.37 15.85
N CYS A 595 7.33 -14.52 15.66
CA CYS A 595 7.43 -15.70 16.53
C CYS A 595 8.21 -16.86 15.86
N CYS A 596 8.13 -18.08 16.41
CA CYS A 596 8.86 -19.27 15.95
C CYS A 596 10.40 -19.21 16.08
N ARG A 597 10.94 -18.33 16.95
CA ARG A 597 12.40 -18.10 17.11
C ARG A 597 12.98 -18.65 18.40
N LYS A 598 14.30 -18.80 18.45
CA LYS A 598 15.08 -19.19 19.65
C LYS A 598 14.82 -18.31 20.89
N GLY A 599 14.47 -17.03 20.69
CA GLY A 599 14.14 -16.09 21.77
C GLY A 599 12.69 -16.21 22.30
N SER A 600 11.77 -16.72 21.47
CA SER A 600 10.37 -16.85 21.83
C SER A 600 10.19 -17.93 22.92
N SER A 601 9.26 -17.71 23.85
CA SER A 601 8.96 -18.68 24.93
C SER A 601 8.71 -20.08 24.38
N LYS A 602 9.26 -21.12 25.03
CA LYS A 602 8.97 -22.52 24.66
C LYS A 602 7.46 -22.77 24.67
N ALA A 603 6.96 -23.51 23.69
CA ALA A 603 5.54 -23.85 23.61
C ALA A 603 5.11 -24.61 24.88
N SER A 604 4.13 -24.05 25.61
CA SER A 604 3.46 -24.80 26.68
C SER A 604 2.57 -25.90 26.08
N TRP A 605 2.12 -26.84 26.91
CA TRP A 605 1.19 -27.91 26.52
C TRP A 605 -0.17 -27.43 25.97
N ARG A 606 -0.42 -26.12 25.92
CA ARG A 606 -1.61 -25.47 25.33
C ARG A 606 -1.31 -24.62 24.09
N GLN A 607 -0.04 -24.45 23.72
CA GLN A 607 0.38 -23.61 22.59
C GLN A 607 0.89 -24.46 21.44
N ARG A 608 0.66 -24.00 20.21
CA ARG A 608 1.26 -24.60 19.02
C ARG A 608 2.76 -24.30 19.01
N GLY A 609 3.59 -25.34 18.88
CA GLY A 609 5.00 -25.18 18.55
C GLY A 609 5.19 -24.75 17.09
N ALA A 610 6.40 -24.31 16.76
CA ALA A 610 6.82 -24.09 15.39
C ALA A 610 7.10 -25.42 14.67
N GLY A 611 6.52 -25.62 13.50
CA GLY A 611 6.77 -26.78 12.64
C GLY A 611 8.15 -26.74 11.98
N TYR A 612 8.62 -27.89 11.47
CA TYR A 612 9.96 -27.99 10.87
C TYR A 612 10.13 -27.13 9.61
N TRP A 613 9.14 -27.11 8.71
CA TRP A 613 9.23 -26.44 7.40
C TRP A 613 8.77 -24.97 7.39
N GLY A 614 8.35 -24.43 8.54
CA GLY A 614 7.57 -23.19 8.65
C GLY A 614 6.23 -23.44 9.33
N THR A 615 5.55 -22.37 9.74
CA THR A 615 4.32 -22.44 10.54
C THR A 615 3.28 -21.40 10.12
N TYR A 616 2.01 -21.80 10.06
CA TYR A 616 0.87 -20.89 9.96
C TYR A 616 0.73 -20.07 11.26
N SER A 617 1.34 -18.89 11.28
CA SER A 617 1.26 -17.84 12.32
C SER A 617 1.98 -16.57 11.82
N ASN A 618 2.28 -15.61 12.71
CA ASN A 618 3.25 -14.54 12.48
C ASN A 618 4.70 -15.08 12.60
N CYS A 619 5.07 -15.98 11.68
CA CYS A 619 6.38 -16.59 11.60
C CYS A 619 6.94 -16.51 10.18
N ASP A 620 8.26 -16.39 10.07
CA ASP A 620 9.04 -16.49 8.84
C ASP A 620 9.59 -17.92 8.67
N ILE A 621 10.41 -18.15 7.63
CA ILE A 621 10.85 -19.51 7.24
C ILE A 621 12.34 -19.77 7.48
N PRO A 622 12.71 -21.02 7.83
CA PRO A 622 14.10 -21.42 7.99
C PRO A 622 14.81 -21.69 6.66
N LEU A 623 16.15 -21.63 6.68
CA LEU A 623 17.01 -21.78 5.49
C LEU A 623 16.75 -23.08 4.71
N HIS A 624 16.46 -24.19 5.39
CA HIS A 624 16.22 -25.48 4.72
C HIS A 624 14.91 -25.51 3.92
N THR A 625 13.89 -24.70 4.28
CA THR A 625 12.69 -24.53 3.45
C THR A 625 13.03 -23.79 2.15
N ILE A 626 13.90 -22.78 2.21
CA ILE A 626 14.38 -22.04 1.03
C ILE A 626 15.27 -22.93 0.16
N GLU A 627 16.16 -23.71 0.76
CA GLU A 627 16.99 -24.69 0.02
C GLU A 627 16.13 -25.80 -0.62
N ASN A 628 15.06 -26.26 0.05
CA ASN A 628 14.10 -27.21 -0.53
C ASN A 628 13.27 -26.60 -1.68
N LEU A 629 12.83 -25.34 -1.56
CA LEU A 629 12.23 -24.59 -2.68
C LEU A 629 13.18 -24.56 -3.87
N LEU A 630 14.43 -24.13 -3.64
CA LEU A 630 15.43 -23.96 -4.69
C LEU A 630 15.79 -25.28 -5.38
N GLN A 631 15.85 -26.39 -4.62
CA GLN A 631 15.96 -27.74 -5.17
C GLN A 631 14.75 -28.16 -6.02
N ASN A 632 13.54 -27.70 -5.72
CA ASN A 632 12.34 -28.05 -6.48
C ASN A 632 12.18 -27.18 -7.74
N VAL A 633 12.43 -25.87 -7.69
CA VAL A 633 12.41 -25.02 -8.90
C VAL A 633 13.54 -25.37 -9.87
N ALA A 634 14.70 -25.84 -9.39
CA ALA A 634 15.75 -26.38 -10.25
C ALA A 634 15.28 -27.63 -11.05
N LYS A 635 14.44 -28.48 -10.44
CA LYS A 635 13.84 -29.66 -11.10
C LYS A 635 12.66 -29.30 -12.02
N ALA A 636 11.92 -28.23 -11.72
CA ALA A 636 10.72 -27.81 -12.47
C ALA A 636 10.99 -26.91 -13.69
N GLY A 637 12.27 -26.60 -13.95
CA GLY A 637 12.73 -25.90 -15.15
C GLY A 637 12.61 -26.73 -16.44
N PRO A 638 13.26 -26.30 -17.55
CA PRO A 638 14.10 -25.11 -17.65
C PRO A 638 13.31 -23.80 -17.51
N TRP A 639 14.06 -22.74 -17.22
CA TRP A 639 13.62 -21.34 -17.14
C TRP A 639 14.40 -20.53 -18.16
N ASP A 640 13.76 -19.61 -18.88
CA ASP A 640 14.46 -18.69 -19.79
C ASP A 640 15.27 -17.64 -18.99
N TRP A 641 14.71 -17.17 -17.88
CA TRP A 641 15.32 -16.29 -16.88
C TRP A 641 14.45 -16.26 -15.60
N VAL A 642 14.89 -15.53 -14.57
CA VAL A 642 14.18 -15.37 -13.29
C VAL A 642 14.03 -13.89 -12.94
N TYR A 643 12.92 -13.52 -12.31
CA TYR A 643 12.75 -12.25 -11.59
C TYR A 643 12.73 -12.52 -10.08
N TRP A 644 13.36 -11.64 -9.30
CA TRP A 644 13.43 -11.79 -7.84
C TRP A 644 13.20 -10.45 -7.12
N THR A 645 11.99 -10.18 -6.65
CA THR A 645 11.59 -8.84 -6.19
C THR A 645 11.86 -8.56 -4.70
N GLY A 646 13.04 -8.95 -4.22
CA GLY A 646 13.56 -8.54 -2.91
C GLY A 646 12.96 -9.27 -1.69
N ASP A 647 13.11 -8.62 -0.55
CA ASP A 647 12.71 -9.05 0.80
C ASP A 647 13.29 -10.41 1.22
N ILE A 648 14.58 -10.34 1.52
CA ILE A 648 15.44 -11.44 1.96
C ILE A 648 15.46 -11.57 3.49
N PRO A 649 15.57 -10.49 4.30
CA PRO A 649 15.61 -10.56 5.76
C PRO A 649 14.24 -10.78 6.41
N ALA A 650 14.22 -11.43 7.58
CA ALA A 650 13.00 -11.67 8.36
C ALA A 650 12.39 -10.39 8.98
N HIS A 651 11.21 -10.54 9.60
CA HIS A 651 10.47 -9.45 10.26
C HIS A 651 10.95 -9.12 11.70
N ASN A 652 12.16 -9.50 12.12
CA ASN A 652 12.73 -9.12 13.42
C ASN A 652 13.28 -7.67 13.45
N VAL A 653 12.50 -6.74 12.91
CA VAL A 653 12.89 -5.36 12.56
C VAL A 653 13.36 -4.49 13.72
N TRP A 654 13.18 -4.94 14.95
CA TRP A 654 13.67 -4.31 16.17
C TRP A 654 15.11 -4.72 16.54
N SER A 655 15.68 -5.75 15.88
CA SER A 655 16.93 -6.41 16.28
C SER A 655 17.80 -6.80 15.06
N GLN A 656 17.92 -5.90 14.08
CA GLN A 656 18.66 -6.10 12.83
C GLN A 656 19.90 -5.20 12.72
N THR A 657 21.08 -5.80 12.56
CA THR A 657 22.34 -5.10 12.27
C THR A 657 22.73 -5.24 10.80
N ARG A 658 23.45 -4.25 10.25
CA ARG A 658 23.89 -4.26 8.84
C ARG A 658 24.69 -5.51 8.46
N VAL A 659 25.41 -6.10 9.41
CA VAL A 659 26.18 -7.35 9.20
C VAL A 659 25.25 -8.54 8.97
N GLN A 660 24.10 -8.62 9.67
CA GLN A 660 23.08 -9.65 9.42
C GLN A 660 22.45 -9.45 8.04
N GLN A 661 21.99 -8.23 7.73
CA GLN A 661 21.40 -7.89 6.42
C GLN A 661 22.31 -8.30 5.25
N LEU A 662 23.61 -7.94 5.31
CA LEU A 662 24.58 -8.30 4.28
C LEU A 662 24.86 -9.81 4.22
N ASN A 663 24.93 -10.48 5.37
CA ASN A 663 25.10 -11.94 5.43
C ASN A 663 23.89 -12.68 4.82
N GLU A 664 22.67 -12.20 5.06
CA GLU A 664 21.42 -12.77 4.54
C GLU A 664 21.29 -12.55 3.03
N LEU A 665 21.48 -11.31 2.56
CA LEU A 665 21.61 -10.96 1.13
C LEU A 665 22.64 -11.86 0.42
N THR A 666 23.83 -11.99 1.00
CA THR A 666 24.94 -12.79 0.45
C THR A 666 24.60 -14.28 0.42
N THR A 667 24.04 -14.82 1.51
CA THR A 667 23.72 -16.24 1.63
C THR A 667 22.65 -16.63 0.63
N ILE A 668 21.54 -15.89 0.57
CA ILE A 668 20.43 -16.24 -0.34
C ILE A 668 20.80 -15.97 -1.80
N SER A 669 21.53 -14.89 -2.13
CA SER A 669 22.02 -14.68 -3.50
C SER A 669 22.94 -15.80 -3.98
N ARG A 670 23.80 -16.32 -3.10
CA ARG A 670 24.66 -17.49 -3.39
C ARG A 670 23.86 -18.79 -3.46
N LEU A 671 22.82 -18.97 -2.65
CA LEU A 671 21.94 -20.14 -2.67
C LEU A 671 21.10 -20.22 -3.96
N VAL A 672 20.52 -19.08 -4.39
CA VAL A 672 19.81 -18.94 -5.68
C VAL A 672 20.77 -19.28 -6.83
N ARG A 673 21.98 -18.70 -6.83
CA ARG A 673 23.04 -18.97 -7.82
C ARG A 673 23.51 -20.43 -7.84
N LYS A 674 23.60 -21.09 -6.68
CA LYS A 674 23.95 -22.52 -6.52
C LYS A 674 22.94 -23.44 -7.22
N TYR A 675 21.64 -23.16 -7.10
CA TYR A 675 20.59 -24.07 -7.57
C TYR A 675 20.07 -23.79 -8.97
N LEU A 676 20.01 -22.53 -9.40
CA LEU A 676 19.66 -22.20 -10.79
C LEU A 676 20.85 -22.37 -11.75
N GLY A 677 22.08 -22.31 -11.22
CA GLY A 677 23.32 -22.40 -11.97
C GLY A 677 23.67 -21.11 -12.73
N ALA A 678 24.90 -21.04 -13.22
CA ALA A 678 25.43 -19.84 -13.90
C ALA A 678 24.85 -19.60 -15.32
N GLY A 679 24.02 -20.52 -15.84
CA GLY A 679 23.43 -20.42 -17.18
C GLY A 679 22.08 -19.68 -17.23
N ILE A 680 21.50 -19.32 -16.08
CA ILE A 680 20.19 -18.65 -15.99
C ILE A 680 20.39 -17.26 -15.38
N ALA A 681 19.98 -16.23 -16.11
CA ALA A 681 20.00 -14.85 -15.60
C ALA A 681 18.90 -14.64 -14.56
N VAL A 682 19.25 -14.02 -13.43
CA VAL A 682 18.32 -13.59 -12.38
C VAL A 682 18.36 -12.07 -12.34
N TYR A 683 17.20 -11.43 -12.49
CA TYR A 683 17.07 -9.97 -12.39
C TYR A 683 16.39 -9.64 -11.05
N PRO A 684 17.16 -9.25 -10.02
CA PRO A 684 16.61 -8.87 -8.73
C PRO A 684 16.07 -7.43 -8.70
N ALA A 685 15.20 -7.14 -7.74
CA ALA A 685 14.82 -5.78 -7.31
C ALA A 685 15.01 -5.64 -5.80
N VAL A 686 15.07 -4.39 -5.32
CA VAL A 686 15.25 -4.07 -3.89
C VAL A 686 13.88 -3.95 -3.22
N GLY A 687 13.68 -4.74 -2.16
CA GLY A 687 12.55 -4.67 -1.24
C GLY A 687 12.78 -3.76 -0.04
N ASN A 688 11.85 -3.74 0.91
CA ASN A 688 11.89 -2.82 2.05
C ASN A 688 12.52 -3.42 3.32
N HIS A 689 12.69 -4.75 3.39
CA HIS A 689 13.40 -5.43 4.48
C HIS A 689 14.92 -5.53 4.29
N GLU A 690 15.48 -5.21 3.11
CA GLU A 690 16.93 -5.29 2.87
C GLU A 690 17.76 -4.32 3.74
N SER A 691 17.23 -3.14 4.09
CA SER A 691 17.95 -2.14 4.89
C SER A 691 17.64 -2.27 6.39
N THR A 692 18.58 -1.83 7.24
CA THR A 692 18.33 -1.59 8.66
C THR A 692 18.68 -0.15 9.04
N PRO A 693 17.80 0.60 9.74
CA PRO A 693 16.45 0.20 10.16
C PRO A 693 15.51 -0.13 8.99
N VAL A 694 14.49 -0.96 9.21
CA VAL A 694 13.56 -1.37 8.13
C VAL A 694 12.93 -0.13 7.46
N ASN A 695 12.73 -0.18 6.14
CA ASN A 695 12.31 0.95 5.32
C ASN A 695 13.30 2.14 5.24
N SER A 696 14.46 2.11 5.91
CA SER A 696 15.47 3.18 5.84
C SER A 696 16.22 3.13 4.51
N PHE A 697 15.68 3.83 3.51
CA PHE A 697 16.32 4.02 2.20
C PHE A 697 16.54 5.51 1.91
N PRO A 698 17.51 6.14 2.59
CA PRO A 698 17.90 7.52 2.35
C PRO A 698 18.28 7.76 0.89
N PRO A 699 17.64 8.71 0.18
CA PRO A 699 17.97 8.99 -1.22
C PRO A 699 19.39 9.57 -1.39
N PRO A 700 19.94 9.63 -2.62
CA PRO A 700 21.35 9.93 -2.86
C PRO A 700 21.84 11.34 -2.46
N PHE A 701 20.97 12.23 -1.95
CA PHE A 701 21.37 13.48 -1.32
C PHE A 701 21.91 13.28 0.12
N VAL A 702 21.59 12.16 0.76
CA VAL A 702 22.19 11.74 2.03
C VAL A 702 23.54 11.06 1.73
N HIS A 703 24.55 11.38 2.53
CA HIS A 703 25.94 10.99 2.27
C HIS A 703 26.59 10.30 3.48
N GLY A 704 27.74 9.67 3.26
CA GLY A 704 28.51 8.98 4.30
C GLY A 704 27.78 7.77 4.89
N ASN A 705 28.08 7.42 6.15
CA ASN A 705 27.63 6.17 6.78
C ASN A 705 26.10 6.03 6.94
N ARG A 706 25.32 7.10 6.81
CA ARG A 706 23.86 7.04 6.84
C ARG A 706 23.24 6.64 5.50
N SER A 707 23.95 6.84 4.38
CA SER A 707 23.47 6.45 3.05
C SER A 707 23.46 4.93 2.82
N SER A 708 22.60 4.44 1.93
CA SER A 708 22.46 3.00 1.61
C SER A 708 23.60 2.38 0.78
N HIS A 709 24.72 3.09 0.54
CA HIS A 709 25.85 2.56 -0.24
C HIS A 709 26.37 1.22 0.30
N TRP A 710 26.42 1.05 1.63
CA TRP A 710 26.84 -0.22 2.28
C TRP A 710 26.03 -1.44 1.82
N LEU A 711 24.78 -1.24 1.40
CA LEU A 711 23.87 -2.26 0.89
C LEU A 711 24.00 -2.37 -0.63
N TYR A 712 23.94 -1.24 -1.35
CA TYR A 712 23.94 -1.20 -2.80
C TYR A 712 25.27 -1.63 -3.43
N ASP A 713 26.41 -1.39 -2.78
CA ASP A 713 27.71 -1.88 -3.25
C ASP A 713 27.81 -3.40 -3.15
N THR A 714 27.40 -4.01 -2.02
CA THR A 714 27.37 -5.48 -1.88
C THR A 714 26.32 -6.14 -2.78
N MET A 715 25.16 -5.51 -3.03
CA MET A 715 24.23 -5.93 -4.08
C MET A 715 24.91 -5.95 -5.45
N ALA A 716 25.60 -4.87 -5.81
CA ALA A 716 26.29 -4.77 -7.09
C ALA A 716 27.50 -5.72 -7.22
N GLU A 717 28.04 -6.23 -6.12
CA GLU A 717 29.04 -7.30 -6.09
C GLU A 717 28.39 -8.68 -6.27
N GLU A 718 27.45 -9.08 -5.40
CA GLU A 718 26.83 -10.41 -5.43
C GLU A 718 25.94 -10.65 -6.65
N TRP A 719 25.35 -9.60 -7.23
CA TRP A 719 24.49 -9.68 -8.43
C TRP A 719 25.25 -9.42 -9.75
N SER A 720 26.54 -9.03 -9.69
CA SER A 720 27.40 -8.90 -10.89
C SER A 720 27.50 -10.16 -11.79
N PRO A 721 27.31 -11.41 -11.31
CA PRO A 721 27.29 -12.58 -12.20
C PRO A 721 26.03 -12.68 -13.08
N TRP A 722 24.98 -11.92 -12.77
CA TRP A 722 23.72 -11.91 -13.52
C TRP A 722 23.48 -10.62 -14.30
N LEU A 723 24.01 -9.49 -13.80
CA LEU A 723 23.75 -8.17 -14.33
C LEU A 723 24.89 -7.67 -15.24
N PRO A 724 24.59 -7.06 -16.40
CA PRO A 724 25.62 -6.55 -17.29
C PRO A 724 26.30 -5.32 -16.68
N ALA A 725 27.56 -5.06 -17.04
CA ALA A 725 28.40 -4.04 -16.39
C ALA A 725 27.76 -2.64 -16.33
N GLN A 726 26.98 -2.25 -17.35
CA GLN A 726 26.27 -0.97 -17.41
C GLN A 726 25.06 -0.84 -16.46
N ALA A 727 24.58 -1.93 -15.87
CA ALA A 727 23.52 -1.91 -14.85
C ALA A 727 24.06 -1.59 -13.44
N LEU A 728 25.33 -1.92 -13.18
CA LEU A 728 25.94 -1.81 -11.85
C LEU A 728 26.10 -0.36 -11.33
N PRO A 729 26.34 0.68 -12.16
CA PRO A 729 26.44 2.06 -11.68
C PRO A 729 25.14 2.60 -11.07
N THR A 730 23.99 2.40 -11.73
CA THR A 730 22.69 2.87 -11.19
C THR A 730 22.25 2.03 -10.00
N LEU A 731 22.57 0.73 -10.00
CA LEU A 731 22.35 -0.15 -8.85
C LEU A 731 23.10 0.37 -7.61
N ARG A 732 24.39 0.70 -7.73
CA ARG A 732 25.17 1.34 -6.65
C ARG A 732 24.61 2.70 -6.23
N GLN A 733 24.17 3.51 -7.19
CA GLN A 733 23.70 4.87 -6.94
C GLN A 733 22.35 4.93 -6.23
N GLY A 734 21.44 3.97 -6.46
CA GLY A 734 20.07 4.08 -5.95
C GLY A 734 19.24 2.79 -5.92
N GLY A 735 19.85 1.60 -6.10
CA GLY A 735 19.13 0.33 -6.03
C GLY A 735 18.31 -0.06 -7.28
N PHE A 736 18.43 0.69 -8.39
CA PHE A 736 17.64 0.47 -9.62
C PHE A 736 18.52 0.34 -10.86
N TYR A 737 18.06 -0.37 -11.89
CA TYR A 737 18.83 -0.58 -13.13
C TYR A 737 17.97 -1.04 -14.30
N THR A 738 18.53 -1.04 -15.51
CA THR A 738 17.94 -1.73 -16.67
C THR A 738 18.94 -2.69 -17.31
N ALA A 739 18.44 -3.79 -17.88
CA ALA A 739 19.23 -4.77 -18.62
C ALA A 739 18.43 -5.27 -19.83
N GLN A 740 19.11 -5.58 -20.94
CA GLN A 740 18.47 -6.28 -22.06
C GLN A 740 18.41 -7.77 -21.72
N VAL A 741 17.19 -8.33 -21.69
CA VAL A 741 16.94 -9.75 -21.36
C VAL A 741 17.14 -10.63 -22.59
N GLN A 742 16.60 -10.17 -23.72
CA GLN A 742 16.70 -10.77 -25.05
C GLN A 742 16.58 -9.66 -26.11
N PRO A 743 16.96 -9.88 -27.37
CA PRO A 743 16.74 -8.90 -28.44
C PRO A 743 15.28 -8.42 -28.50
N GLY A 744 15.06 -7.10 -28.37
CA GLY A 744 13.73 -6.49 -28.35
C GLY A 744 12.97 -6.63 -27.03
N LEU A 745 13.62 -7.06 -25.93
CA LEU A 745 13.04 -7.09 -24.58
C LEU A 745 14.08 -6.63 -23.54
N ARG A 746 13.82 -5.49 -22.88
CA ARG A 746 14.55 -5.05 -21.68
C ARG A 746 13.72 -5.24 -20.41
N VAL A 747 14.41 -5.46 -19.29
CA VAL A 747 13.86 -5.35 -17.94
C VAL A 747 14.31 -4.03 -17.32
N VAL A 748 13.43 -3.43 -16.53
CA VAL A 748 13.71 -2.27 -15.69
C VAL A 748 13.39 -2.66 -14.26
N SER A 749 14.40 -2.70 -13.40
CA SER A 749 14.26 -2.98 -11.98
C SER A 749 14.23 -1.67 -11.21
N LEU A 750 13.14 -1.42 -10.48
CA LEU A 750 12.90 -0.20 -9.72
C LEU A 750 13.08 -0.45 -8.22
N ASN A 751 13.75 0.49 -7.56
CA ASN A 751 13.79 0.59 -6.11
C ASN A 751 12.51 1.29 -5.64
N MET A 752 11.50 0.50 -5.26
CA MET A 752 10.19 1.03 -4.85
C MET A 752 10.21 1.70 -3.47
N ASN A 753 11.31 1.61 -2.71
CA ASN A 753 11.46 2.33 -1.44
C ASN A 753 11.48 3.85 -1.60
N PHE A 754 11.80 4.36 -2.80
CA PHE A 754 11.66 5.77 -3.15
C PHE A 754 10.20 6.19 -3.43
N CYS A 755 9.24 5.26 -3.35
CA CYS A 755 7.80 5.54 -3.33
C CYS A 755 7.13 5.20 -1.98
N ALA A 756 7.79 4.44 -1.11
CA ALA A 756 7.21 3.93 0.14
C ALA A 756 6.72 5.06 1.04
N ARG A 757 5.59 4.84 1.73
CA ARG A 757 5.07 5.80 2.72
C ARG A 757 5.75 5.61 4.08
N GLU A 758 6.44 4.48 4.23
CA GLU A 758 7.12 3.95 5.40
C GLU A 758 8.61 4.37 5.42
N ASN A 759 9.17 4.79 4.27
CA ASN A 759 10.52 5.36 4.17
C ASN A 759 10.52 6.82 4.66
N TYR A 760 10.81 6.99 5.95
CA TYR A 760 10.79 8.28 6.65
C TYR A 760 11.78 9.33 6.10
N TRP A 761 12.80 8.94 5.33
CA TRP A 761 13.68 9.90 4.65
C TRP A 761 12.97 10.73 3.58
N LEU A 762 11.83 10.26 3.07
CA LEU A 762 11.01 11.02 2.12
C LEU A 762 10.28 12.20 2.76
N MET A 763 10.30 12.34 4.10
CA MET A 763 9.92 13.58 4.78
C MET A 763 10.88 14.74 4.45
N VAL A 764 12.16 14.46 4.19
CA VAL A 764 13.18 15.48 3.88
C VAL A 764 13.01 15.97 2.43
N ASN A 765 12.80 15.05 1.48
CA ASN A 765 12.36 15.39 0.14
C ASN A 765 11.74 14.16 -0.57
N SER A 766 10.46 14.25 -0.94
CA SER A 766 9.75 13.20 -1.69
C SER A 766 9.73 13.39 -3.21
N THR A 767 10.39 14.44 -3.73
CA THR A 767 10.36 14.82 -5.15
C THR A 767 11.29 13.93 -5.96
N ASP A 768 10.70 13.06 -6.80
CA ASP A 768 11.36 12.00 -7.59
C ASP A 768 12.72 11.53 -7.03
N PRO A 769 12.74 10.80 -5.90
CA PRO A 769 14.00 10.52 -5.23
C PRO A 769 14.94 9.70 -6.13
N ALA A 770 16.22 10.10 -6.13
CA ALA A 770 17.25 9.65 -7.08
C ALA A 770 16.98 9.96 -8.58
N ASN A 771 15.97 10.79 -8.90
CA ASN A 771 15.44 11.03 -10.25
C ASN A 771 14.95 9.75 -10.96
N GLN A 772 14.43 8.78 -10.18
CA GLN A 772 14.12 7.44 -10.68
C GLN A 772 12.99 7.42 -11.73
N LEU A 773 11.93 8.22 -11.57
CA LEU A 773 10.85 8.31 -12.55
C LEU A 773 11.28 9.09 -13.80
N GLN A 774 12.08 10.15 -13.65
CA GLN A 774 12.62 10.87 -14.81
C GLN A 774 13.60 9.99 -15.60
N TRP A 775 14.43 9.18 -14.92
CA TRP A 775 15.25 8.15 -15.53
C TRP A 775 14.40 7.08 -16.24
N LEU A 776 13.35 6.56 -15.60
CA LEU A 776 12.41 5.60 -16.20
C LEU A 776 11.78 6.17 -17.49
N VAL A 777 11.40 7.44 -17.51
CA VAL A 777 10.88 8.13 -18.72
C VAL A 777 11.88 8.12 -19.86
N HIS A 778 13.19 8.29 -19.60
CA HIS A 778 14.22 8.20 -20.63
C HIS A 778 14.39 6.75 -21.13
N ILE A 779 14.51 5.78 -20.22
CA ILE A 779 14.67 4.35 -20.53
C ILE A 779 13.47 3.79 -21.33
N LEU A 780 12.26 4.29 -21.08
CA LEU A 780 11.05 3.95 -21.84
C LEU A 780 10.99 4.62 -23.21
N GLN A 781 11.41 5.88 -23.34
CA GLN A 781 11.47 6.56 -24.64
C GLN A 781 12.53 5.93 -25.56
N GLU A 782 13.69 5.52 -25.01
CA GLU A 782 14.69 4.74 -25.75
C GLU A 782 14.12 3.43 -26.29
N ALA A 783 13.42 2.67 -25.43
CA ALA A 783 12.79 1.42 -25.82
C ALA A 783 11.73 1.64 -26.91
N GLU A 784 10.89 2.66 -26.78
CA GLU A 784 9.90 3.05 -27.80
C GLU A 784 10.58 3.43 -29.13
N ASN A 785 11.66 4.20 -29.09
CA ASN A 785 12.42 4.61 -30.28
C ASN A 785 13.08 3.42 -31.00
N MET A 786 13.50 2.39 -30.25
CA MET A 786 14.10 1.16 -30.79
C MET A 786 13.08 0.06 -31.11
N GLY A 787 11.81 0.24 -30.74
CA GLY A 787 10.78 -0.79 -30.84
C GLY A 787 10.94 -1.94 -29.83
N GLU A 788 11.78 -1.81 -28.81
CA GLU A 788 11.88 -2.78 -27.72
C GLU A 788 10.61 -2.82 -26.88
N LYS A 789 10.35 -3.96 -26.25
CA LYS A 789 9.37 -4.09 -25.16
C LYS A 789 10.06 -4.03 -23.80
N VAL A 790 9.29 -3.64 -22.79
CA VAL A 790 9.79 -3.37 -21.45
C VAL A 790 8.98 -4.14 -20.42
N HIS A 791 9.67 -4.90 -19.58
CA HIS A 791 9.13 -5.41 -18.33
C HIS A 791 9.62 -4.54 -17.17
N ILE A 792 8.71 -4.12 -16.30
CA ILE A 792 9.05 -3.45 -15.05
C ILE A 792 8.98 -4.48 -13.93
N ILE A 793 10.01 -4.53 -13.09
CA ILE A 793 10.02 -5.27 -11.83
C ILE A 793 10.32 -4.30 -10.68
N GLY A 794 9.74 -4.57 -9.52
CA GLY A 794 9.97 -3.81 -8.29
C GLY A 794 9.35 -4.56 -7.11
N HIS A 795 9.55 -4.09 -5.89
CA HIS A 795 8.98 -4.75 -4.71
C HIS A 795 7.55 -4.27 -4.40
N ILE A 796 7.40 -3.08 -3.81
CA ILE A 796 6.12 -2.48 -3.42
C ILE A 796 5.26 -2.17 -4.68
N PRO A 797 3.99 -2.60 -4.77
CA PRO A 797 3.14 -2.32 -5.92
C PRO A 797 2.69 -0.84 -6.01
N PRO A 798 2.57 -0.24 -7.22
CA PRO A 798 2.40 1.22 -7.39
C PRO A 798 1.16 1.86 -6.74
N GLY A 799 0.10 1.10 -6.50
CA GLY A 799 -1.09 1.58 -5.77
C GLY A 799 -0.89 1.83 -4.27
N LEU A 800 0.19 1.32 -3.67
CA LEU A 800 0.54 1.55 -2.25
C LEU A 800 1.51 2.73 -2.02
N CYS A 801 2.18 3.18 -3.09
CA CYS A 801 3.12 4.30 -3.07
C CYS A 801 2.51 5.64 -2.59
N LEU A 802 3.37 6.57 -2.17
CA LEU A 802 3.05 7.99 -1.96
C LEU A 802 2.29 8.59 -3.16
N SER A 803 1.30 9.45 -2.87
CA SER A 803 0.33 9.95 -3.86
C SER A 803 0.97 10.54 -5.11
N SER A 804 1.92 11.46 -4.96
CA SER A 804 2.61 12.11 -6.09
C SER A 804 3.39 11.10 -6.93
N TRP A 805 4.13 10.18 -6.31
CA TRP A 805 4.90 9.15 -7.00
C TRP A 805 3.98 8.18 -7.75
N SER A 806 2.95 7.67 -7.07
CA SER A 806 1.93 6.76 -7.63
C SER A 806 1.25 7.37 -8.86
N TRP A 807 0.88 8.65 -8.79
CA TRP A 807 0.23 9.37 -9.89
C TRP A 807 1.17 9.55 -11.09
N ASN A 808 2.42 9.94 -10.86
CA ASN A 808 3.42 10.07 -11.93
C ASN A 808 3.77 8.72 -12.57
N TYR A 809 3.90 7.64 -11.78
CA TYR A 809 4.07 6.29 -12.32
C TYR A 809 2.89 5.88 -13.20
N TYR A 810 1.65 6.15 -12.78
CA TYR A 810 0.44 5.88 -13.57
C TYR A 810 0.41 6.65 -14.90
N HIS A 811 0.88 7.91 -14.89
CA HIS A 811 1.02 8.77 -16.07
C HIS A 811 2.10 8.25 -17.04
N ILE A 812 3.22 7.74 -16.51
CA ILE A 812 4.29 7.09 -17.29
C ILE A 812 3.76 5.81 -17.95
N VAL A 813 3.07 4.94 -17.19
CA VAL A 813 2.45 3.72 -17.74
C VAL A 813 1.43 4.07 -18.83
N ASN A 814 0.63 5.12 -18.64
CA ASN A 814 -0.29 5.62 -19.65
C ASN A 814 0.41 6.16 -20.89
N ARG A 815 1.53 6.89 -20.76
CA ARG A 815 2.30 7.37 -21.93
C ARG A 815 2.90 6.21 -22.73
N TYR A 816 3.35 5.14 -22.08
CA TYR A 816 4.13 4.07 -22.70
C TYR A 816 3.40 2.71 -22.76
N GLU A 817 2.06 2.70 -22.80
CA GLU A 817 1.23 1.49 -22.85
C GLU A 817 1.51 0.55 -24.05
N SER A 818 2.08 1.08 -25.14
CA SER A 818 2.51 0.28 -26.30
C SER A 818 3.88 -0.40 -26.13
N THR A 819 4.60 -0.04 -25.06
CA THR A 819 6.03 -0.32 -24.85
C THR A 819 6.26 -1.14 -23.59
N ILE A 820 5.50 -0.89 -22.52
CA ILE A 820 5.46 -1.71 -21.30
C ILE A 820 4.54 -2.92 -21.54
N THR A 821 5.06 -4.14 -21.40
CA THR A 821 4.33 -5.40 -21.70
C THR A 821 4.21 -6.34 -20.51
N GLY A 822 4.82 -5.99 -19.38
CA GLY A 822 4.72 -6.71 -18.12
C GLY A 822 5.14 -5.81 -16.97
N GLN A 823 4.47 -5.96 -15.83
CA GLN A 823 4.80 -5.28 -14.58
C GLN A 823 4.63 -6.30 -13.44
N PHE A 824 5.64 -6.47 -12.61
CA PHE A 824 5.68 -7.58 -11.63
C PHE A 824 6.22 -7.11 -10.27
N PHE A 825 5.48 -7.45 -9.21
CA PHE A 825 5.69 -6.97 -7.84
C PHE A 825 5.46 -8.07 -6.78
N GLY A 826 5.82 -7.77 -5.53
CA GLY A 826 5.62 -8.62 -4.34
C GLY A 826 4.99 -7.83 -3.21
N HIS A 827 5.61 -7.83 -2.02
CA HIS A 827 5.32 -7.00 -0.84
C HIS A 827 3.99 -7.27 -0.13
N THR A 828 2.88 -7.56 -0.83
CA THR A 828 1.61 -7.88 -0.16
C THR A 828 1.53 -9.31 0.35
N HIS A 829 2.52 -10.15 0.00
CA HIS A 829 2.63 -11.59 0.30
C HIS A 829 1.52 -12.48 -0.31
N LEU A 830 0.58 -11.88 -1.04
CA LEU A 830 -0.71 -12.46 -1.40
C LEU A 830 -0.87 -12.50 -2.93
N ASP A 831 -1.65 -13.45 -3.44
CA ASP A 831 -1.80 -13.67 -4.89
C ASP A 831 -2.80 -12.65 -5.46
N GLU A 832 -2.28 -11.56 -6.03
CA GLU A 832 -3.05 -10.35 -6.37
C GLU A 832 -2.60 -9.70 -7.70
N PHE A 833 -3.28 -8.62 -8.09
CA PHE A 833 -2.90 -7.77 -9.21
C PHE A 833 -3.47 -6.36 -9.04
N GLN A 834 -2.96 -5.37 -9.78
CA GLN A 834 -3.53 -4.03 -9.87
C GLN A 834 -3.76 -3.63 -11.34
N MET A 835 -4.97 -3.17 -11.65
CA MET A 835 -5.35 -2.69 -12.98
C MET A 835 -4.93 -1.24 -13.21
N PHE A 836 -4.45 -0.97 -14.43
CA PHE A 836 -4.22 0.36 -14.97
C PHE A 836 -5.24 0.64 -16.07
N TYR A 837 -5.80 1.84 -16.08
CA TYR A 837 -6.78 2.33 -17.05
C TYR A 837 -6.29 3.61 -17.72
N ASP A 838 -6.97 4.04 -18.78
CA ASP A 838 -6.69 5.30 -19.45
C ASP A 838 -6.98 6.51 -18.54
N GLU A 839 -6.06 7.48 -18.47
CA GLU A 839 -6.25 8.67 -17.60
C GLU A 839 -7.43 9.56 -18.01
N GLU A 840 -7.85 9.54 -19.27
CA GLU A 840 -8.87 10.46 -19.81
C GLU A 840 -10.29 10.08 -19.37
N THR A 841 -10.61 8.77 -19.38
CA THR A 841 -11.96 8.26 -19.06
C THR A 841 -11.98 7.26 -17.90
N MET A 842 -10.84 6.67 -17.53
CA MET A 842 -10.71 5.60 -16.54
C MET A 842 -11.56 4.35 -16.85
N THR A 843 -11.75 4.02 -18.14
CA THR A 843 -12.61 2.88 -18.57
C THR A 843 -11.88 1.79 -19.34
N ARG A 844 -10.89 2.15 -20.15
CA ARG A 844 -10.14 1.24 -21.03
C ARG A 844 -8.90 0.75 -20.29
N PRO A 845 -8.74 -0.57 -20.04
CA PRO A 845 -7.54 -1.07 -19.39
C PRO A 845 -6.32 -0.89 -20.29
N VAL A 846 -5.24 -0.33 -19.74
CA VAL A 846 -3.95 -0.10 -20.43
C VAL A 846 -2.88 -1.10 -20.00
N GLY A 847 -3.02 -1.69 -18.81
CA GLY A 847 -2.02 -2.61 -18.26
C GLY A 847 -2.46 -3.30 -16.97
N VAL A 848 -1.65 -4.27 -16.55
CA VAL A 848 -1.78 -5.02 -15.30
C VAL A 848 -0.43 -4.97 -14.60
N ALA A 849 -0.44 -4.82 -13.28
CA ALA A 849 0.69 -5.14 -12.41
C ALA A 849 0.35 -6.43 -11.65
N TYR A 850 1.11 -7.50 -11.90
CA TYR A 850 0.93 -8.76 -11.19
C TYR A 850 1.66 -8.69 -9.85
N ILE A 851 0.98 -9.10 -8.78
CA ILE A 851 1.55 -9.18 -7.45
C ILE A 851 1.64 -10.67 -7.12
N ALA A 852 2.86 -11.19 -7.05
CA ALA A 852 3.07 -12.59 -6.73
C ALA A 852 2.99 -12.82 -5.22
N PRO A 853 2.45 -13.97 -4.76
CA PRO A 853 2.42 -14.28 -3.35
C PRO A 853 3.81 -14.68 -2.83
N SER A 854 4.03 -14.52 -1.53
CA SER A 854 5.35 -14.65 -0.91
C SER A 854 5.90 -16.08 -0.89
N VAL A 855 7.23 -16.17 -0.77
CA VAL A 855 7.92 -17.41 -0.38
C VAL A 855 7.77 -17.68 1.13
N THR A 856 7.71 -16.64 1.98
CA THR A 856 7.48 -16.79 3.43
C THR A 856 6.07 -17.29 3.81
N THR A 857 5.94 -17.74 5.06
CA THR A 857 4.68 -18.02 5.76
C THR A 857 4.00 -16.78 6.34
N PHE A 858 4.73 -15.67 6.52
CA PHE A 858 4.23 -14.46 7.17
C PHE A 858 3.08 -13.82 6.36
N ILE A 859 1.86 -13.65 6.87
CA ILE A 859 1.27 -14.17 8.12
C ILE A 859 0.20 -15.22 7.76
N ASP A 860 0.25 -16.39 8.40
CA ASP A 860 -0.75 -17.47 8.29
C ASP A 860 -0.91 -18.09 6.87
N LEU A 861 0.17 -18.09 6.07
CA LEU A 861 0.17 -18.57 4.68
C LEU A 861 0.97 -19.89 4.51
N ASN A 862 0.67 -20.65 3.46
CA ASN A 862 1.65 -21.60 2.90
C ASN A 862 2.83 -20.83 2.27
N PRO A 863 4.06 -21.38 2.24
CA PRO A 863 5.11 -20.94 1.31
C PRO A 863 4.68 -21.14 -0.15
N GLY A 864 5.06 -20.24 -1.05
CA GLY A 864 4.71 -20.33 -2.48
C GLY A 864 5.72 -19.70 -3.44
N TYR A 865 5.56 -19.98 -4.73
CA TYR A 865 6.28 -19.30 -5.81
C TYR A 865 5.44 -19.25 -7.09
N ARG A 866 5.86 -18.44 -8.06
CA ARG A 866 5.10 -18.12 -9.28
C ARG A 866 5.91 -18.44 -10.54
N VAL A 867 5.22 -18.92 -11.58
CA VAL A 867 5.77 -19.07 -12.94
C VAL A 867 4.90 -18.29 -13.92
N TYR A 868 5.52 -17.46 -14.75
CA TYR A 868 4.84 -16.76 -15.85
C TYR A 868 5.16 -17.40 -17.20
N TYR A 869 4.15 -17.51 -18.05
CA TYR A 869 4.27 -17.89 -19.46
C TYR A 869 4.17 -16.62 -20.30
N ILE A 870 5.26 -16.24 -20.95
CA ILE A 870 5.38 -14.97 -21.68
C ILE A 870 5.51 -15.25 -23.18
N ASP A 871 4.98 -14.36 -24.02
CA ASP A 871 5.13 -14.43 -25.47
C ASP A 871 6.61 -14.35 -25.88
N GLY A 872 7.08 -15.40 -26.58
CA GLY A 872 8.49 -15.77 -26.63
C GLY A 872 9.35 -14.95 -27.60
N ASN A 873 10.55 -15.47 -27.88
CA ASN A 873 11.55 -14.78 -28.68
C ASN A 873 11.33 -14.96 -30.20
N TYR A 874 10.60 -14.04 -30.83
CA TYR A 874 10.43 -14.00 -32.29
C TYR A 874 10.08 -12.59 -32.80
N ASN A 875 10.28 -12.35 -34.09
CA ASN A 875 9.99 -11.06 -34.73
C ASN A 875 8.47 -10.75 -34.68
N GLY A 876 8.11 -9.60 -34.13
CA GLY A 876 6.71 -9.20 -33.92
C GLY A 876 6.04 -9.84 -32.68
N SER A 877 6.81 -10.49 -31.80
CA SER A 877 6.32 -10.93 -30.48
C SER A 877 5.76 -9.76 -29.67
N SER A 878 4.65 -10.00 -28.98
CA SER A 878 4.03 -9.01 -28.09
C SER A 878 4.80 -8.84 -26.78
N ARG A 879 5.61 -9.83 -26.37
CA ARG A 879 6.25 -9.93 -25.05
C ARG A 879 5.25 -9.79 -23.87
N LEU A 880 3.98 -10.09 -24.07
CA LEU A 880 2.95 -10.04 -23.02
C LEU A 880 2.96 -11.31 -22.16
N VAL A 881 2.47 -11.20 -20.93
CA VAL A 881 2.08 -12.36 -20.11
C VAL A 881 0.84 -13.03 -20.76
N LEU A 882 0.94 -14.34 -20.98
CA LEU A 882 -0.08 -15.15 -21.63
C LEU A 882 -0.84 -16.05 -20.64
N ASP A 883 -0.13 -16.55 -19.63
CA ASP A 883 -0.67 -17.40 -18.55
C ASP A 883 0.25 -17.34 -17.32
N HIS A 884 -0.23 -17.79 -16.15
CA HIS A 884 0.61 -17.96 -14.96
C HIS A 884 0.17 -19.13 -14.07
N GLU A 885 1.13 -19.66 -13.31
CA GLU A 885 0.97 -20.77 -12.37
C GLU A 885 1.49 -20.36 -10.99
N THR A 886 0.72 -20.66 -9.94
CA THR A 886 1.18 -20.53 -8.54
C THR A 886 1.42 -21.93 -7.97
N PHE A 887 2.60 -22.17 -7.40
CA PHE A 887 2.98 -23.39 -6.71
C PHE A 887 3.11 -23.13 -5.20
N ILE A 888 2.82 -24.13 -4.37
CA ILE A 888 2.87 -24.03 -2.90
C ILE A 888 3.52 -25.24 -2.24
N LEU A 889 4.02 -25.03 -1.02
CA LEU A 889 4.33 -26.08 -0.06
C LEU A 889 3.19 -26.17 0.95
N ASN A 890 2.42 -27.26 0.96
CA ASN A 890 1.35 -27.44 1.95
C ASN A 890 1.95 -27.82 3.32
N LEU A 891 2.03 -26.87 4.25
CA LEU A 891 2.67 -27.08 5.56
C LEU A 891 1.91 -28.06 6.47
N THR A 892 0.62 -28.29 6.23
CA THR A 892 -0.15 -29.31 6.97
C THR A 892 0.39 -30.70 6.63
N LEU A 893 0.65 -30.96 5.34
CA LEU A 893 1.22 -32.22 4.88
C LEU A 893 2.72 -32.32 5.19
N ALA A 894 3.49 -31.28 4.90
CA ALA A 894 4.95 -31.28 5.07
C ALA A 894 5.38 -31.45 6.54
N ASN A 895 4.65 -30.87 7.50
CA ASN A 895 4.90 -31.02 8.93
C ASN A 895 4.20 -32.24 9.57
N GLY A 896 3.48 -33.07 8.79
CA GLY A 896 2.90 -34.33 9.27
C GLY A 896 1.61 -34.23 10.10
N TYR A 897 0.78 -33.21 9.92
CA TYR A 897 -0.52 -33.06 10.62
C TYR A 897 -1.56 -34.08 10.13
N GLY A 898 -1.43 -35.36 10.54
CA GLY A 898 -2.23 -36.47 10.01
C GLY A 898 -2.91 -37.40 11.03
N ASP A 899 -2.52 -37.40 12.31
CA ASP A 899 -2.95 -38.41 13.30
C ASP A 899 -3.77 -37.87 14.50
N GLY A 900 -3.92 -36.54 14.60
CA GLY A 900 -4.55 -35.88 15.75
C GLY A 900 -3.61 -35.62 16.94
N SER A 901 -2.32 -35.91 16.81
CA SER A 901 -1.28 -35.48 17.74
C SER A 901 -1.16 -33.95 17.80
N SER A 902 -0.86 -33.43 18.99
CA SER A 902 -0.48 -32.02 19.21
C SER A 902 1.02 -31.75 19.01
N SER A 903 1.79 -32.74 18.54
CA SER A 903 3.25 -32.71 18.44
C SER A 903 3.75 -33.11 17.04
N PHE A 904 4.81 -32.45 16.57
CA PHE A 904 5.43 -32.60 15.25
C PHE A 904 6.31 -33.85 15.13
N THR A 905 5.72 -35.03 15.32
CA THR A 905 6.47 -36.28 15.54
C THR A 905 7.22 -36.81 14.31
N ASN A 906 6.83 -36.45 13.09
CA ASN A 906 7.50 -36.91 11.86
C ASN A 906 7.23 -35.98 10.65
N PRO A 907 8.00 -34.89 10.43
CA PRO A 907 7.92 -34.10 9.21
C PRO A 907 8.43 -34.89 7.99
N ASP A 908 7.87 -34.62 6.81
CA ASP A 908 8.34 -35.21 5.55
C ASP A 908 9.76 -34.67 5.24
N PRO A 909 10.78 -35.53 5.02
CA PRO A 909 12.14 -35.07 4.72
C PRO A 909 12.33 -34.51 3.28
N ASN A 910 11.39 -34.75 2.36
CA ASN A 910 11.40 -34.20 1.00
C ASN A 910 9.94 -33.91 0.56
N PRO A 911 9.31 -32.85 1.12
CA PRO A 911 7.92 -32.55 0.81
C PRO A 911 7.75 -32.04 -0.62
N ALA A 912 6.61 -32.34 -1.21
CA ALA A 912 6.28 -31.96 -2.58
C ALA A 912 5.77 -30.51 -2.66
N TRP A 913 6.38 -29.72 -3.55
CA TRP A 913 5.81 -28.45 -4.00
C TRP A 913 4.80 -28.73 -5.10
N THR A 914 3.55 -28.32 -4.90
CA THR A 914 2.42 -28.69 -5.77
C THR A 914 1.85 -27.47 -6.49
N LEU A 915 1.33 -27.67 -7.70
CA LEU A 915 0.59 -26.65 -8.43
C LEU A 915 -0.72 -26.36 -7.68
N LEU A 916 -0.91 -25.12 -7.23
CA LEU A 916 -2.15 -24.67 -6.61
C LEU A 916 -3.21 -24.35 -7.66
N TYR A 917 -2.83 -23.58 -8.70
CA TYR A 917 -3.66 -23.33 -9.88
C TYR A 917 -2.86 -22.77 -11.06
N ARG A 918 -3.45 -22.89 -12.26
CA ARG A 918 -3.10 -22.12 -13.48
C ARG A 918 -4.20 -21.10 -13.76
N ALA A 919 -3.84 -19.86 -14.06
CA ALA A 919 -4.78 -18.73 -14.14
C ALA A 919 -5.80 -18.87 -15.28
N SER A 920 -5.38 -19.28 -16.48
CA SER A 920 -6.29 -19.49 -17.62
C SER A 920 -7.37 -20.55 -17.34
N GLU A 921 -7.02 -21.64 -16.65
CA GLU A 921 -7.90 -22.77 -16.33
C GLU A 921 -8.96 -22.41 -15.27
N VAL A 922 -8.63 -21.55 -14.31
CA VAL A 922 -9.54 -21.10 -13.25
C VAL A 922 -10.45 -19.97 -13.72
N TYR A 923 -9.89 -18.94 -14.37
CA TYR A 923 -10.60 -17.70 -14.66
C TYR A 923 -11.23 -17.67 -16.06
N GLY A 924 -10.86 -18.59 -16.96
CA GLY A 924 -11.57 -18.83 -18.22
C GLY A 924 -11.31 -17.78 -19.30
N GLY A 925 -10.05 -17.59 -19.68
CA GLY A 925 -9.63 -16.68 -20.76
C GLY A 925 -8.74 -17.37 -21.81
N PRO A 926 -8.73 -16.93 -23.09
CA PRO A 926 -7.81 -17.43 -24.12
C PRO A 926 -6.37 -16.89 -23.95
N ALA A 927 -6.20 -15.85 -23.13
CA ALA A 927 -4.96 -15.22 -22.71
C ALA A 927 -5.23 -14.48 -21.37
N LEU A 928 -4.22 -13.78 -20.86
CA LEU A 928 -4.28 -12.95 -19.65
C LEU A 928 -4.14 -11.44 -19.96
N LEU A 929 -4.79 -10.94 -21.01
CA LEU A 929 -4.67 -9.55 -21.45
C LEU A 929 -5.31 -8.58 -20.42
N PRO A 930 -4.98 -7.27 -20.44
CA PRO A 930 -5.61 -6.29 -19.54
C PRO A 930 -7.14 -6.20 -19.67
N SER A 931 -7.70 -6.54 -20.85
CA SER A 931 -9.15 -6.70 -21.06
C SER A 931 -9.74 -7.83 -20.23
N ASP A 932 -9.00 -8.93 -20.08
CA ASP A 932 -9.48 -10.18 -19.51
C ASP A 932 -9.48 -10.08 -17.98
N TRP A 933 -8.46 -9.44 -17.40
CA TRP A 933 -8.42 -9.06 -15.99
C TRP A 933 -9.46 -7.99 -15.63
N ALA A 934 -9.69 -6.99 -16.50
CA ALA A 934 -10.77 -6.04 -16.30
C ALA A 934 -12.15 -6.75 -16.28
N ALA A 935 -12.39 -7.67 -17.23
CA ALA A 935 -13.59 -8.48 -17.26
C ALA A 935 -13.73 -9.38 -16.01
N LEU A 936 -12.63 -9.96 -15.51
CA LEU A 936 -12.63 -10.75 -14.28
C LEU A 936 -13.02 -9.92 -13.04
N THR A 937 -12.46 -8.72 -12.86
CA THR A 937 -12.85 -7.85 -11.73
C THR A 937 -14.32 -7.42 -11.80
N GLN A 938 -14.87 -7.26 -13.01
CA GLN A 938 -16.30 -7.00 -13.21
C GLN A 938 -17.15 -8.25 -12.95
N ALA A 939 -16.68 -9.44 -13.34
CA ALA A 939 -17.37 -10.71 -13.09
C ALA A 939 -17.42 -11.06 -11.60
N PHE A 940 -16.37 -10.76 -10.83
CA PHE A 940 -16.36 -10.95 -9.37
C PHE A 940 -17.53 -10.24 -8.68
N LEU A 941 -17.92 -9.03 -9.13
CA LEU A 941 -19.04 -8.28 -8.53
C LEU A 941 -20.33 -9.11 -8.47
N THR A 942 -20.65 -9.85 -9.54
CA THR A 942 -21.88 -10.64 -9.66
C THR A 942 -21.71 -12.15 -9.43
N ASN A 943 -20.49 -12.68 -9.40
CA ASN A 943 -20.22 -14.11 -9.24
C ASN A 943 -19.41 -14.38 -7.97
N ASP A 944 -20.11 -14.55 -6.85
CA ASP A 944 -19.48 -14.82 -5.55
C ASP A 944 -18.64 -16.09 -5.54
N ARG A 945 -19.03 -17.16 -6.26
CA ARG A 945 -18.24 -18.40 -6.30
C ARG A 945 -16.89 -18.19 -6.96
N LEU A 946 -16.84 -17.45 -8.07
CA LEU A 946 -15.59 -17.11 -8.75
C LEU A 946 -14.71 -16.20 -7.87
N PHE A 947 -15.33 -15.30 -7.11
CA PHE A 947 -14.61 -14.49 -6.12
C PHE A 947 -14.09 -15.32 -4.93
N GLN A 948 -14.84 -16.31 -4.41
CA GLN A 948 -14.32 -17.20 -3.34
C GLN A 948 -13.18 -18.09 -3.83
N HIS A 949 -13.19 -18.53 -5.10
CA HIS A 949 -12.03 -19.22 -5.69
C HIS A 949 -10.80 -18.29 -5.70
N PHE A 950 -10.94 -17.04 -6.19
CA PHE A 950 -9.87 -16.05 -6.13
C PHE A 950 -9.39 -15.80 -4.68
N TRP A 951 -10.31 -15.65 -3.72
CA TRP A 951 -10.00 -15.43 -2.31
C TRP A 951 -9.23 -16.60 -1.68
N TYR A 952 -9.52 -17.84 -2.06
CA TYR A 952 -8.75 -19.02 -1.63
C TYR A 952 -7.32 -19.02 -2.23
N PHE A 953 -7.18 -18.69 -3.52
CA PHE A 953 -5.88 -18.61 -4.18
C PHE A 953 -5.02 -17.44 -3.68
N ARG A 954 -5.64 -16.30 -3.36
CA ARG A 954 -5.02 -15.11 -2.75
C ARG A 954 -4.17 -15.46 -1.52
N HIS A 955 -4.63 -16.40 -0.70
CA HIS A 955 -3.95 -16.85 0.53
C HIS A 955 -3.14 -18.14 0.34
N LYS A 956 -2.64 -18.40 -0.89
CA LYS A 956 -1.85 -19.61 -1.20
C LYS A 956 -2.55 -20.91 -0.77
N GLY A 957 -3.88 -20.95 -0.85
CA GLY A 957 -4.70 -22.11 -0.46
C GLY A 957 -4.84 -22.33 1.05
N HIS A 958 -4.43 -21.39 1.90
CA HIS A 958 -4.65 -21.44 3.35
C HIS A 958 -5.65 -20.35 3.79
N MET A 959 -6.94 -20.60 3.61
CA MET A 959 -8.01 -19.72 4.10
C MET A 959 -9.33 -20.48 4.28
N SER A 960 -9.96 -20.31 5.44
CA SER A 960 -11.26 -20.92 5.79
C SER A 960 -12.41 -19.90 5.86
N GLU A 961 -12.13 -18.63 6.16
CA GLU A 961 -13.14 -17.57 6.21
C GLU A 961 -13.55 -17.10 4.80
N SER A 962 -14.86 -16.96 4.55
CA SER A 962 -15.36 -16.44 3.26
C SER A 962 -15.40 -14.91 3.25
N CYS A 963 -14.71 -14.26 2.32
CA CYS A 963 -14.74 -12.81 2.15
C CYS A 963 -16.01 -12.37 1.41
N GLN A 964 -16.92 -11.68 2.09
CA GLN A 964 -18.21 -11.21 1.56
C GLN A 964 -18.46 -9.73 1.87
N GLY A 965 -19.52 -9.14 1.31
CA GLY A 965 -19.94 -7.76 1.61
C GLY A 965 -18.80 -6.73 1.44
N THR A 966 -18.53 -5.94 2.47
CA THR A 966 -17.44 -4.94 2.46
C THR A 966 -16.08 -5.54 2.15
N CYS A 967 -15.77 -6.76 2.63
CA CYS A 967 -14.50 -7.42 2.34
C CYS A 967 -14.33 -7.62 0.83
N LYS A 968 -15.34 -8.23 0.19
CA LYS A 968 -15.38 -8.44 -1.26
C LYS A 968 -15.25 -7.13 -2.02
N SER A 969 -16.02 -6.10 -1.62
CA SER A 969 -15.99 -4.79 -2.26
C SER A 969 -14.63 -4.10 -2.17
N MET A 970 -13.97 -4.15 -1.01
CA MET A 970 -12.64 -3.57 -0.81
C MET A 970 -11.58 -4.28 -1.64
N ILE A 971 -11.58 -5.61 -1.68
CA ILE A 971 -10.63 -6.39 -2.50
C ILE A 971 -10.83 -6.09 -3.99
N ILE A 972 -12.06 -6.10 -4.51
CA ILE A 972 -12.32 -5.74 -5.92
C ILE A 972 -11.88 -4.29 -6.23
N CYS A 973 -12.02 -3.39 -5.26
CA CYS A 973 -11.59 -1.99 -5.40
C CYS A 973 -10.05 -1.86 -5.40
N PHE A 974 -9.33 -2.59 -4.55
CA PHE A 974 -7.86 -2.69 -4.57
C PHE A 974 -7.35 -3.25 -5.91
N LEU A 975 -7.92 -4.36 -6.39
CA LEU A 975 -7.56 -4.97 -7.67
C LEU A 975 -7.73 -4.00 -8.85
N ARG A 976 -8.65 -3.04 -8.75
CA ARG A 976 -8.90 -2.00 -9.76
C ARG A 976 -8.10 -0.71 -9.56
N SER A 977 -7.22 -0.64 -8.57
CA SER A 977 -6.55 0.59 -8.14
C SER A 977 -5.02 0.54 -8.26
N GLY A 978 -4.49 0.61 -9.48
CA GLY A 978 -3.05 0.85 -9.72
C GLY A 978 -2.55 2.27 -9.34
N ARG A 979 -3.38 3.11 -8.70
CA ARG A 979 -3.09 4.49 -8.31
C ARG A 979 -3.61 4.77 -6.88
N TYR A 980 -2.80 5.42 -6.06
CA TYR A 980 -3.05 5.63 -4.63
C TYR A 980 -4.37 6.34 -4.29
N ASP A 981 -4.76 7.35 -5.07
CA ASP A 981 -5.98 8.13 -4.86
C ASP A 981 -7.27 7.33 -5.11
N LEU A 982 -7.21 6.34 -6.01
CA LEU A 982 -8.30 5.38 -6.24
C LEU A 982 -8.46 4.46 -5.02
N LEU A 983 -7.35 4.00 -4.45
CA LEU A 983 -7.36 3.20 -3.22
C LEU A 983 -7.86 4.01 -2.01
N LYS A 984 -7.53 5.30 -1.90
CA LYS A 984 -8.10 6.21 -0.87
C LYS A 984 -9.63 6.36 -1.03
N GLN A 985 -10.16 6.29 -2.25
CA GLN A 985 -11.62 6.28 -2.49
C GLN A 985 -12.27 4.95 -2.07
N CYS A 986 -11.57 3.81 -2.20
CA CYS A 986 -12.02 2.53 -1.66
C CYS A 986 -12.21 2.60 -0.13
N ASP A 987 -11.20 3.09 0.61
CA ASP A 987 -11.24 3.21 2.08
C ASP A 987 -12.49 3.99 2.57
N LEU A 988 -12.86 5.06 1.87
CA LEU A 988 -14.04 5.89 2.18
C LEU A 988 -15.38 5.17 1.95
N LEU A 989 -15.46 4.28 0.95
CA LEU A 989 -16.62 3.42 0.72
C LEU A 989 -16.69 2.29 1.75
N GLY A 990 -15.54 1.71 2.12
CA GLY A 990 -15.42 0.68 3.15
C GLY A 990 -15.74 1.16 4.57
N ALA A 991 -15.54 2.46 4.85
CA ALA A 991 -15.83 3.06 6.16
C ALA A 991 -17.31 2.96 6.60
N ALA A 992 -18.24 2.78 5.64
CA ALA A 992 -19.66 2.54 5.93
C ALA A 992 -19.97 1.12 6.44
N GLY A 993 -18.99 0.20 6.44
CA GLY A 993 -19.16 -1.21 6.83
C GLY A 993 -17.90 -1.80 7.46
N GLY A 994 -17.38 -1.15 8.49
CA GLY A 994 -16.02 -1.34 9.00
C GLY A 994 -15.72 -2.68 9.70
N ARG A 995 -14.69 -3.38 9.19
CA ARG A 995 -13.64 -4.06 9.98
C ARG A 995 -12.47 -4.57 9.13
N ALA A 996 -12.75 -5.08 7.92
CA ALA A 996 -11.77 -5.81 7.09
C ALA A 996 -10.49 -5.01 6.71
N VAL A 997 -10.59 -3.69 6.54
CA VAL A 997 -9.53 -2.84 5.95
C VAL A 997 -8.23 -2.81 6.76
N ARG A 998 -8.25 -3.15 8.06
CA ARG A 998 -7.04 -3.13 8.89
C ARG A 998 -6.07 -4.27 8.65
N SER A 999 -6.51 -5.42 8.15
CA SER A 999 -5.62 -6.59 7.99
C SER A 999 -4.42 -6.24 7.10
N VAL A 1000 -4.69 -5.65 5.93
CA VAL A 1000 -3.68 -5.28 4.92
C VAL A 1000 -2.75 -4.13 5.36
N ARG A 1001 -3.12 -3.33 6.39
CA ARG A 1001 -2.21 -2.35 7.02
C ARG A 1001 -1.51 -2.87 8.26
N LYS A 1002 -2.07 -3.85 8.98
CA LYS A 1002 -1.48 -4.43 10.20
C LYS A 1002 -0.35 -5.43 9.90
N SER A 1003 -0.21 -5.89 8.66
CA SER A 1003 0.90 -6.75 8.22
C SER A 1003 2.10 -5.99 7.63
N LEU A 1004 2.06 -4.65 7.59
CA LEU A 1004 3.05 -3.79 6.92
C LEU A 1004 3.60 -2.67 7.84
N CYS A 1005 3.59 -2.89 9.16
CA CYS A 1005 4.08 -1.98 10.20
C CYS A 1005 4.68 -2.78 11.37
#